data_AF-A0AA95NEN1-F1
#
_entry.id   AF-A0AA95NEN1-F1
#
_cell.length_a   1.000
_cell.length_b   1.000
_cell.length_c   1.000
_cell.angle_alpha   90.00
_cell.angle_beta   90.00
_cell.angle_gamma   90.00
#
_symmetry.space_group_name_H-M   'P 1'
#
loop_
_entity.id
_entity.type
_entity.pdbx_description
1 polymer ?
#
loop_
_entity_poly.entity_id
_entity_poly.type
_entity_poly.pdbx_seq_one_letter_code
_entity_poly.pdbx_strand_id
1 'polypeptide(L)'
;MPSIALLYPGDRAARDRSAPKESRFAALFEAFAKAGVAAQPAVYSDEFAAEVAAQLRGVDGVLVWCNPIESGHRRERLDALLREAAAAGVFVSTHPDTILKLGTKDVLLEVRELPFGSDAVRVDSLAQLAAELPARLQCGARVLKQYRGHSGMGIWRVERVEQPAGAALLKVRHALRGSEEEQLDLATLLQRLAGYFEPENGGHMIDQAWQPRLVEGMVRAYLVEDRVAGFGHQAVNALYPSQAGKPGEPAPTPGPRIYHPADLPQFQPLRHLLETGWVEQLRACVGLAREQLPMLWDCDFMLGDPTAEQPERYVLCEINVSSVSPFPPSAIAPLVAAVKARLARARAEAAAMRTHPSSRPLACLLASLSGCLMAVTLAASAVAAPTGADALAIRSHVEFLADDLLEGREAGTRGHDIAARYVASQFARSGLLPAGDAGGFLQRLRLRATRLLPDAAEFELAGPGEPQRYSYGADFVPLPSRDAGSTDASADIVYAGHGIVAPHLGLDDYAGLDAKGKFVLVLAGSPRLMSGDQAAHFASPRLKQALAAAHGAIGLITLQTPANEAQFGFAQLLRTLQDFRSYAWLDASGKPQGGATAVPHLATLSVTGAEKLLNRAGMRLAELIARADQGLPPPRLAFGAKLRIARKSQLQDMASANVLGRIEGSDALLKHEHVVVTAHLDHLGTAPGATGDKVYNGALDNATGVAVISEAARLIAALPARPRRSILFVASTAEEAGLLGSEYFVNQAQAAGLTLVANLNVDMPILTYDFLDVCAFGAEHSSMGELLLSVAQSHGVPVSLDPKPERRRFTRSDQYSFVKAGIPAAFLNTGLHSRSEQGAGQRARDEIESKHYHRVSDDSTLPINYDAAARFADLTAAMLVELANTPTRPQWKPGNFFGETFGRGASRDDGDDEQRMRIGAWPPAPAVRGK
;
A
#
# COMPACT_ATOMS: atom_id res chain seq x y z
N MET A 1 -11.27 41.14 -19.81
CA MET A 1 -11.34 39.87 -19.06
C MET A 1 -10.92 40.15 -17.61
N PRO A 2 -11.55 39.57 -16.56
CA PRO A 2 -11.00 39.64 -15.20
C PRO A 2 -9.60 39.04 -15.13
N SER A 3 -8.69 39.68 -14.41
CA SER A 3 -7.32 39.23 -14.20
C SER A 3 -6.98 39.09 -12.72
N ILE A 4 -6.17 38.09 -12.40
CA ILE A 4 -5.65 37.85 -11.06
C ILE A 4 -4.16 37.53 -11.09
N ALA A 5 -3.47 37.79 -9.99
CA ALA A 5 -2.11 37.32 -9.74
C ALA A 5 -2.10 36.20 -8.68
N LEU A 6 -1.34 35.14 -8.91
CA LEU A 6 -1.03 34.12 -7.90
C LEU A 6 0.34 34.45 -7.30
N LEU A 7 0.34 34.98 -6.08
CA LEU A 7 1.52 35.47 -5.37
C LEU A 7 2.16 34.36 -4.53
N TYR A 8 3.45 34.07 -4.74
CA TYR A 8 4.20 33.05 -3.98
C TYR A 8 5.69 33.41 -3.88
N PRO A 9 6.43 32.89 -2.89
CA PRO A 9 7.83 33.27 -2.68
C PRO A 9 8.75 32.71 -3.77
N GLY A 10 9.86 33.39 -4.05
CA GLY A 10 10.94 32.90 -4.91
C GLY A 10 11.98 33.98 -5.20
N ASP A 11 13.08 33.60 -5.84
CA ASP A 11 14.16 34.51 -6.21
C ASP A 11 13.97 35.13 -7.61
N ARG A 12 14.95 35.93 -8.06
CA ARG A 12 14.91 36.58 -9.37
C ARG A 12 14.85 35.56 -10.51
N ALA A 13 15.63 34.47 -10.43
CA ALA A 13 15.65 33.44 -11.46
C ALA A 13 14.30 32.70 -11.56
N ALA A 14 13.64 32.45 -10.42
CA ALA A 14 12.30 31.89 -10.35
C ALA A 14 11.25 32.84 -10.94
N ARG A 15 11.38 34.15 -10.72
CA ARG A 15 10.53 35.17 -11.33
C ARG A 15 10.67 35.18 -12.85
N ASP A 16 11.90 35.23 -13.35
CA ASP A 16 12.19 35.35 -14.79
C ASP A 16 11.76 34.09 -15.58
N ARG A 17 11.74 32.91 -14.94
CA ARG A 17 11.30 31.65 -15.53
C ARG A 17 9.90 31.21 -15.12
N SER A 18 9.08 32.09 -14.53
CA SER A 18 7.77 31.71 -13.99
C SER A 18 6.72 31.44 -15.09
N ALA A 19 6.72 30.24 -15.65
CA ALA A 19 5.68 29.78 -16.57
C ALA A 19 4.48 29.19 -15.81
N PRO A 20 3.22 29.61 -16.08
CA PRO A 20 2.03 29.07 -15.41
C PRO A 20 1.91 27.54 -15.44
N LYS A 21 2.33 26.90 -16.55
CA LYS A 21 2.28 25.44 -16.75
C LYS A 21 3.31 24.67 -15.90
N GLU A 22 4.40 25.33 -15.54
CA GLU A 22 5.50 24.75 -14.74
C GLU A 22 5.36 25.11 -13.25
N SER A 23 4.34 25.90 -12.89
CA SER A 23 4.06 26.28 -11.52
C SER A 23 3.49 25.12 -10.71
N ARG A 24 3.80 25.07 -9.41
CA ARG A 24 3.10 24.20 -8.44
C ARG A 24 1.58 24.42 -8.40
N PHE A 25 1.10 25.53 -8.95
CA PHE A 25 -0.31 25.88 -9.08
C PHE A 25 -0.86 25.70 -10.51
N ALA A 26 -0.22 24.90 -11.36
CA ALA A 26 -0.59 24.73 -12.77
C ALA A 26 -2.08 24.37 -12.96
N ALA A 27 -2.61 23.44 -12.17
CA ALA A 27 -4.03 23.06 -12.20
C ALA A 27 -4.97 24.23 -11.89
N LEU A 28 -4.56 25.15 -11.01
CA LEU A 28 -5.33 26.33 -10.66
C LEU A 28 -5.27 27.39 -11.78
N PHE A 29 -4.09 27.61 -12.38
CA PHE A 29 -3.95 28.46 -13.57
C PHE A 29 -4.84 27.98 -14.72
N GLU A 30 -4.84 26.67 -14.98
CA GLU A 30 -5.68 26.05 -16.00
C GLU A 30 -7.18 26.23 -15.70
N ALA A 31 -7.59 26.02 -14.45
CA ALA A 31 -8.97 26.18 -14.03
C ALA A 31 -9.47 27.62 -14.16
N PHE A 32 -8.65 28.63 -13.82
CA PHE A 32 -8.98 30.03 -14.04
C PHE A 32 -9.08 30.39 -15.52
N ALA A 33 -8.16 29.88 -16.35
CA ALA A 33 -8.19 30.08 -17.80
C ALA A 33 -9.49 29.52 -18.39
N LYS A 34 -9.86 28.27 -18.04
CA LYS A 34 -11.14 27.65 -18.43
C LYS A 34 -12.35 28.45 -17.99
N ALA A 35 -12.26 29.11 -16.83
CA ALA A 35 -13.34 29.92 -16.28
C ALA A 35 -13.39 31.36 -16.84
N GLY A 36 -12.49 31.74 -17.75
CA GLY A 36 -12.43 33.06 -18.37
C GLY A 36 -11.80 34.14 -17.48
N VAL A 37 -10.88 33.76 -16.59
CA VAL A 37 -10.08 34.65 -15.73
C VAL A 37 -8.61 34.54 -16.12
N ALA A 38 -7.98 35.67 -16.46
CA ALA A 38 -6.55 35.73 -16.75
C ALA A 38 -5.75 35.60 -15.44
N ALA A 39 -5.12 34.46 -15.19
CA ALA A 39 -4.26 34.27 -14.03
C ALA A 39 -2.79 34.37 -14.42
N GLN A 40 -2.01 35.19 -13.71
CA GLN A 40 -0.56 35.36 -13.92
C GLN A 40 0.24 35.06 -12.64
N PRO A 41 1.47 34.51 -12.75
CA PRO A 41 2.32 34.28 -11.60
C PRO A 41 2.90 35.61 -11.08
N ALA A 42 2.98 35.75 -9.75
CA ALA A 42 3.68 36.84 -9.09
C ALA A 42 4.67 36.23 -8.08
N VAL A 43 5.93 36.14 -8.47
CA VAL A 43 7.00 35.67 -7.56
C VAL A 43 7.45 36.83 -6.68
N TYR A 44 7.49 36.63 -5.36
CA TYR A 44 7.83 37.63 -4.35
C TYR A 44 9.20 37.38 -3.68
N SER A 45 9.99 38.45 -3.60
CA SER A 45 11.15 38.61 -2.73
C SER A 45 11.24 40.09 -2.31
N ASP A 46 11.82 40.36 -1.14
CA ASP A 46 12.11 41.73 -0.70
C ASP A 46 13.05 42.46 -1.68
N GLU A 47 13.94 41.75 -2.36
CA GLU A 47 14.93 42.36 -3.28
C GLU A 47 14.28 43.14 -4.43
N PHE A 48 13.11 42.70 -4.90
CA PHE A 48 12.40 43.30 -6.03
C PHE A 48 10.91 43.56 -5.71
N ALA A 49 10.58 43.78 -4.44
CA ALA A 49 9.18 43.99 -4.01
C ALA A 49 8.48 45.17 -4.71
N ALA A 50 9.23 46.21 -5.13
CA ALA A 50 8.66 47.33 -5.89
C ALA A 50 8.12 46.91 -7.27
N GLU A 51 8.79 45.98 -7.95
CA GLU A 51 8.33 45.41 -9.22
C GLU A 51 7.07 44.57 -9.01
N VAL A 52 7.03 43.79 -7.92
CA VAL A 52 5.84 43.01 -7.55
C VAL A 52 4.67 43.94 -7.24
N ALA A 53 4.90 45.02 -6.49
CA ALA A 53 3.86 46.00 -6.18
C ALA A 53 3.27 46.61 -7.47
N ALA A 54 4.12 46.99 -8.43
CA ALA A 54 3.66 47.49 -9.73
C ALA A 54 2.83 46.43 -10.49
N GLN A 55 3.26 45.16 -10.47
CA GLN A 55 2.53 44.05 -11.07
C GLN A 55 1.15 43.85 -10.42
N LEU A 56 1.07 43.88 -9.07
CA LEU A 56 -0.19 43.65 -8.35
C LEU A 56 -1.21 44.78 -8.57
N ARG A 57 -0.76 46.03 -8.77
CA ARG A 57 -1.67 47.14 -9.12
C ARG A 57 -2.33 46.98 -10.51
N GLY A 58 -1.79 46.12 -11.36
CA GLY A 58 -2.29 45.88 -12.72
C GLY A 58 -3.35 44.78 -12.85
N VAL A 59 -3.75 44.12 -11.75
CA VAL A 59 -4.74 43.03 -11.76
C VAL A 59 -5.99 43.38 -10.97
N ASP A 60 -7.11 42.70 -11.25
CA ASP A 60 -8.34 42.87 -10.49
C ASP A 60 -8.29 42.17 -9.12
N GLY A 61 -7.43 41.15 -8.94
CA GLY A 61 -7.26 40.47 -7.64
C GLY A 61 -5.96 39.68 -7.46
N VAL A 62 -5.65 39.30 -6.21
CA VAL A 62 -4.42 38.60 -5.81
C VAL A 62 -4.75 37.42 -4.90
N LEU A 63 -4.34 36.22 -5.32
CA LEU A 63 -4.35 35.02 -4.49
C LEU A 63 -2.98 34.85 -3.84
N VAL A 64 -2.93 34.82 -2.49
CA VAL A 64 -1.67 34.91 -1.73
C VAL A 64 -1.31 33.54 -1.14
N TRP A 65 -0.19 32.99 -1.59
CA TRP A 65 0.50 31.80 -1.04
C TRP A 65 1.96 32.14 -0.71
N CYS A 66 2.13 33.14 0.16
CA CYS A 66 3.45 33.61 0.57
C CYS A 66 3.47 33.79 2.09
N ASN A 67 4.39 33.09 2.75
CA ASN A 67 4.67 33.26 4.17
C ASN A 67 6.18 33.52 4.37
N PRO A 68 6.63 34.77 4.30
CA PRO A 68 8.04 35.13 4.33
C PRO A 68 8.65 35.09 5.74
N ILE A 69 8.13 34.27 6.67
CA ILE A 69 8.74 34.05 8.00
C ILE A 69 9.82 32.95 7.93
N GLU A 70 9.90 32.24 6.81
CA GLU A 70 10.95 31.25 6.54
C GLU A 70 12.32 31.96 6.38
N SER A 71 13.37 31.34 6.91
CA SER A 71 14.77 31.82 6.80
C SER A 71 15.09 33.19 7.44
N GLY A 72 14.32 33.61 8.47
CA GLY A 72 14.60 34.83 9.24
C GLY A 72 14.06 36.13 8.63
N HIS A 73 13.28 36.03 7.56
CA HIS A 73 12.62 37.16 6.92
C HIS A 73 11.35 37.58 7.69
N ARG A 74 10.88 38.81 7.48
CA ARG A 74 9.70 39.39 8.16
C ARG A 74 8.59 39.72 7.17
N ARG A 75 7.34 39.70 7.66
CA ARG A 75 6.14 39.99 6.85
C ARG A 75 5.87 41.46 6.60
N GLU A 76 6.54 42.36 7.32
CA GLU A 76 6.21 43.80 7.35
C GLU A 76 6.09 44.41 5.95
N ARG A 77 7.06 44.11 5.08
CA ARG A 77 7.11 44.63 3.71
C ARG A 77 6.03 44.03 2.80
N LEU A 78 5.81 42.72 2.89
CA LEU A 78 4.75 42.04 2.14
C LEU A 78 3.36 42.53 2.57
N ASP A 79 3.13 42.64 3.88
CA ASP A 79 1.85 43.08 4.43
C ASP A 79 1.57 44.55 4.07
N ALA A 80 2.58 45.42 4.07
CA ALA A 80 2.44 46.78 3.56
C ALA A 80 2.04 46.80 2.07
N LEU A 81 2.74 46.02 1.23
CA LEU A 81 2.45 45.90 -0.19
C LEU A 81 1.03 45.40 -0.47
N LEU A 82 0.57 44.38 0.27
CA LEU A 82 -0.78 43.83 0.13
C LEU A 82 -1.86 44.82 0.58
N ARG A 83 -1.61 45.60 1.65
CA ARG A 83 -2.51 46.69 2.07
C ARG A 83 -2.60 47.79 1.02
N GLU A 84 -1.48 48.17 0.42
CA GLU A 84 -1.46 49.15 -0.68
C GLU A 84 -2.25 48.66 -1.90
N ALA A 85 -2.08 47.39 -2.28
CA ALA A 85 -2.83 46.79 -3.37
C ALA A 85 -4.34 46.80 -3.07
N ALA A 86 -4.74 46.42 -1.86
CA ALA A 86 -6.14 46.46 -1.41
C ALA A 86 -6.71 47.89 -1.42
N ALA A 87 -5.95 48.87 -0.93
CA ALA A 87 -6.36 50.28 -0.94
C ALA A 87 -6.51 50.84 -2.37
N ALA A 88 -5.77 50.31 -3.34
CA ALA A 88 -5.92 50.63 -4.76
C ALA A 88 -7.13 49.94 -5.43
N GLY A 89 -7.93 49.18 -4.69
CA GLY A 89 -9.12 48.49 -5.19
C GLY A 89 -8.84 47.08 -5.73
N VAL A 90 -7.62 46.56 -5.56
CA VAL A 90 -7.29 45.17 -5.92
C VAL A 90 -7.83 44.23 -4.85
N PHE A 91 -8.62 43.25 -5.25
CA PHE A 91 -9.09 42.24 -4.30
C PHE A 91 -7.92 41.38 -3.78
N VAL A 92 -7.77 41.23 -2.45
CA VAL A 92 -6.73 40.36 -1.87
C VAL A 92 -7.41 39.18 -1.17
N SER A 93 -7.10 37.95 -1.63
CA SER A 93 -7.65 36.68 -1.11
C SER A 93 -7.58 36.51 0.40
N THR A 94 -6.53 37.05 1.02
CA THR A 94 -6.39 37.13 2.47
C THR A 94 -5.72 38.44 2.83
N HIS A 95 -6.50 39.38 3.35
CA HIS A 95 -5.99 40.69 3.77
C HIS A 95 -5.06 40.54 5.01
N PRO A 96 -3.96 41.32 5.12
CA PRO A 96 -3.08 41.31 6.30
C PRO A 96 -3.81 41.50 7.63
N ASP A 97 -4.88 42.28 7.66
CA ASP A 97 -5.67 42.50 8.88
C ASP A 97 -6.56 41.29 9.24
N THR A 98 -6.98 40.49 8.24
CA THR A 98 -7.62 39.19 8.48
C THR A 98 -6.61 38.20 9.06
N ILE A 99 -5.36 38.22 8.59
CA ILE A 99 -4.29 37.36 9.12
C ILE A 99 -4.00 37.66 10.59
N LEU A 100 -4.04 38.93 10.99
CA LEU A 100 -3.85 39.31 12.39
C LEU A 100 -4.95 38.76 13.32
N LYS A 101 -6.16 38.56 12.80
CA LYS A 101 -7.32 38.06 13.55
C LYS A 101 -7.42 36.53 13.57
N LEU A 102 -7.09 35.88 12.45
CA LEU A 102 -7.30 34.43 12.27
C LEU A 102 -6.00 33.62 12.21
N GLY A 103 -4.93 34.17 11.66
CA GLY A 103 -3.69 33.44 11.36
C GLY A 103 -2.63 33.45 12.47
N THR A 104 -2.92 34.10 13.60
CA THR A 104 -2.04 34.14 14.79
C THR A 104 -2.53 33.15 15.83
N LYS A 105 -1.68 32.76 16.79
CA LYS A 105 -2.12 31.86 17.86
C LYS A 105 -3.10 32.52 18.85
N ASP A 106 -3.21 33.84 18.84
CA ASP A 106 -4.22 34.59 19.62
C ASP A 106 -5.65 34.15 19.30
N VAL A 107 -5.93 33.66 18.09
CA VAL A 107 -7.26 33.14 17.74
C VAL A 107 -7.72 32.02 18.68
N LEU A 108 -6.78 31.23 19.22
CA LEU A 108 -7.08 30.15 20.17
C LEU A 108 -7.53 30.69 21.52
N LEU A 109 -7.05 31.86 21.92
CA LEU A 109 -7.49 32.56 23.12
C LEU A 109 -8.90 33.13 22.90
N GLU A 110 -9.14 33.77 21.77
CA GLU A 110 -10.44 34.38 21.44
C GLU A 110 -11.55 33.33 21.43
N VAL A 111 -11.31 32.19 20.79
CA VAL A 111 -12.31 31.13 20.61
C VAL A 111 -12.38 30.11 21.75
N ARG A 112 -11.65 30.31 22.85
CA ARG A 112 -11.50 29.30 23.92
C ARG A 112 -12.83 28.81 24.51
N GLU A 113 -13.84 29.68 24.54
CA GLU A 113 -15.19 29.41 25.07
C GLU A 113 -16.17 28.90 23.99
N LEU A 114 -15.76 28.84 22.72
CA LEU A 114 -16.59 28.29 21.65
C LEU A 114 -16.64 26.75 21.72
N PRO A 115 -17.64 26.08 21.10
CA PRO A 115 -17.80 24.62 21.18
C PRO A 115 -16.58 23.82 20.68
N PHE A 116 -15.77 24.42 19.82
CA PHE A 116 -14.53 23.86 19.27
C PHE A 116 -13.27 24.45 19.90
N GLY A 117 -13.42 25.29 20.91
CA GLY A 117 -12.34 25.84 21.71
C GLY A 117 -11.81 24.84 22.74
N SER A 118 -10.80 25.29 23.47
CA SER A 118 -10.23 24.58 24.60
C SER A 118 -9.66 25.58 25.60
N ASP A 119 -9.41 25.13 26.82
CA ASP A 119 -8.70 25.89 27.84
C ASP A 119 -7.35 26.43 27.33
N ALA A 120 -7.34 27.72 26.99
CA ALA A 120 -6.22 28.46 26.43
C ALA A 120 -6.06 29.79 27.17
N VAL A 121 -4.82 30.13 27.53
CA VAL A 121 -4.47 31.41 28.16
C VAL A 121 -3.28 32.06 27.48
N ARG A 122 -3.24 33.38 27.58
CA ARG A 122 -2.12 34.19 27.14
C ARG A 122 -1.11 34.32 28.27
N VAL A 123 0.16 34.15 27.91
CA VAL A 123 1.29 34.30 28.82
C VAL A 123 2.16 35.42 28.28
N ASP A 124 2.16 36.56 28.98
CA ASP A 124 2.79 37.81 28.54
C ASP A 124 4.23 37.96 29.07
N SER A 125 4.67 37.12 30.01
CA SER A 125 6.06 37.16 30.50
C SER A 125 6.54 35.81 31.04
N LEU A 126 7.85 35.65 31.12
CA LEU A 126 8.49 34.51 31.81
C LEU A 126 8.11 34.45 33.28
N ALA A 127 7.94 35.60 33.94
CA ALA A 127 7.53 35.66 35.35
C ALA A 127 6.11 35.10 35.55
N GLN A 128 5.20 35.45 34.64
CA GLN A 128 3.85 34.88 34.62
C GLN A 128 3.91 33.37 34.33
N LEU A 129 4.69 32.95 33.34
CA LEU A 129 4.84 31.53 32.99
C LEU A 129 5.35 30.73 34.20
N ALA A 130 6.36 31.25 34.91
CA ALA A 130 6.93 30.62 36.09
C ALA A 130 5.90 30.47 37.23
N ALA A 131 5.04 31.48 37.42
CA ALA A 131 4.04 31.49 38.48
C ALA A 131 2.84 30.58 38.18
N GLU A 132 2.37 30.54 36.94
CA GLU A 132 1.10 29.91 36.58
C GLU A 132 1.26 28.47 36.06
N LEU A 133 2.32 28.18 35.30
CA LEU A 133 2.50 26.87 34.66
C LEU A 133 2.45 25.70 35.65
N PRO A 134 3.06 25.76 36.86
CA PRO A 134 2.98 24.66 37.83
C PRO A 134 1.55 24.32 38.27
N ALA A 135 0.70 25.33 38.46
CA ALA A 135 -0.70 25.12 38.83
C ALA A 135 -1.50 24.56 37.65
N ARG A 136 -1.27 25.08 36.44
CA ARG A 136 -1.96 24.61 35.22
C ARG A 136 -1.61 23.17 34.86
N LEU A 137 -0.36 22.74 35.10
CA LEU A 137 0.07 21.35 34.92
C LEU A 137 -0.63 20.37 35.87
N GLN A 138 -1.26 20.83 36.96
CA GLN A 138 -2.09 19.97 37.83
C GLN A 138 -3.38 19.51 37.13
N CYS A 139 -3.83 20.25 36.11
CA CYS A 139 -5.03 19.93 35.33
C CYS A 139 -4.71 19.06 34.10
N GLY A 140 -3.44 18.70 33.89
CA GLY A 140 -2.97 17.90 32.76
C GLY A 140 -1.85 18.58 31.96
N ALA A 141 -1.36 17.87 30.94
CA ALA A 141 -0.29 18.38 30.07
C ALA A 141 -0.73 19.65 29.31
N ARG A 142 0.24 20.52 29.03
CA ARG A 142 0.08 21.82 28.38
C ARG A 142 0.84 21.87 27.05
N VAL A 143 0.35 22.67 26.11
CA VAL A 143 1.02 22.98 24.84
C VAL A 143 1.28 24.47 24.76
N LEU A 144 2.55 24.86 24.93
CA LEU A 144 3.00 26.25 24.80
C LEU A 144 3.30 26.55 23.34
N LYS A 145 2.65 27.58 22.79
CA LYS A 145 2.74 27.96 21.37
C LYS A 145 3.23 29.40 21.26
N GLN A 146 4.30 29.63 20.51
CA GLN A 146 4.71 31.00 20.16
C GLN A 146 3.63 31.71 19.34
N TYR A 147 3.55 33.04 19.47
CA TYR A 147 2.55 33.89 18.81
C TYR A 147 2.46 33.65 17.29
N ARG A 148 3.60 33.53 16.62
CA ARG A 148 3.72 33.21 15.19
C ARG A 148 4.82 32.18 14.98
N GLY A 149 4.52 31.14 14.21
CA GLY A 149 5.47 30.09 13.92
C GLY A 149 5.01 29.24 12.74
N HIS A 150 5.89 28.38 12.26
CA HIS A 150 5.59 27.42 11.21
C HIS A 150 6.28 26.08 11.50
N SER A 151 5.80 25.00 10.90
CA SER A 151 6.46 23.68 10.93
C SER A 151 6.83 23.15 12.32
N GLY A 152 6.01 23.43 13.35
CA GLY A 152 6.26 22.99 14.73
C GLY A 152 7.27 23.85 15.51
N MET A 153 7.88 24.85 14.89
CA MET A 153 8.77 25.77 15.57
C MET A 153 8.02 26.52 16.67
N GLY A 154 8.62 26.57 17.86
CA GLY A 154 8.05 27.24 19.05
C GLY A 154 6.75 26.64 19.58
N ILE A 155 6.46 25.36 19.29
CA ILE A 155 5.36 24.61 19.88
C ILE A 155 5.94 23.53 20.80
N TRP A 156 5.59 23.56 22.08
CA TRP A 156 6.18 22.73 23.13
C TRP A 156 5.11 22.02 23.94
N ARG A 157 5.18 20.68 24.06
CA ARG A 157 4.39 19.92 25.03
C ARG A 157 5.15 19.90 26.36
N VAL A 158 4.45 20.20 27.45
CA VAL A 158 4.98 20.21 28.82
C VAL A 158 4.04 19.40 29.71
N GLU A 159 4.61 18.47 30.46
CA GLU A 159 3.89 17.57 31.35
C GLU A 159 4.67 17.43 32.67
N ARG A 160 3.95 17.30 33.79
CA ARG A 160 4.58 17.06 35.09
C ARG A 160 4.97 15.59 35.23
N VAL A 161 6.16 15.30 35.74
CA VAL A 161 6.55 13.94 36.12
C VAL A 161 6.21 13.70 37.60
N GLU A 162 5.48 12.63 37.91
CA GLU A 162 5.24 12.21 39.29
C GLU A 162 6.49 11.48 39.82
N GLN A 163 7.18 12.06 40.82
CA GLN A 163 8.31 11.43 41.50
C GLN A 163 8.12 11.36 43.02
N PRO A 164 8.60 10.30 43.70
CA PRO A 164 8.48 10.15 45.15
C PRO A 164 9.33 11.12 45.99
N ALA A 165 10.31 11.82 45.40
CA ALA A 165 11.39 12.50 46.13
C ALA A 165 11.42 14.05 46.02
N GLY A 166 10.34 14.70 45.59
CA GLY A 166 10.14 16.15 45.76
C GLY A 166 10.80 17.09 44.74
N ALA A 167 11.61 16.60 43.78
CA ALA A 167 12.08 17.42 42.66
C ALA A 167 11.00 17.49 41.55
N ALA A 168 10.47 18.67 41.26
CA ALA A 168 9.46 18.88 40.22
C ALA A 168 10.08 18.91 38.82
N LEU A 169 10.36 17.73 38.27
CA LEU A 169 10.81 17.59 36.88
C LEU A 169 9.64 17.68 35.90
N LEU A 170 9.90 18.28 34.75
CA LEU A 170 8.98 18.42 33.63
C LEU A 170 9.43 17.54 32.48
N LYS A 171 8.48 16.83 31.87
CA LYS A 171 8.64 16.11 30.62
C LYS A 171 8.27 17.07 29.49
N VAL A 172 9.24 17.40 28.66
CA VAL A 172 9.14 18.45 27.64
C VAL A 172 9.48 17.90 26.27
N ARG A 173 8.70 18.26 25.26
CA ARG A 173 8.96 17.91 23.87
C ARG A 173 8.70 19.10 22.94
N HIS A 174 9.67 19.43 22.10
CA HIS A 174 9.51 20.42 21.03
C HIS A 174 8.86 19.75 19.82
N ALA A 175 7.91 20.43 19.17
CA ALA A 175 7.28 19.94 17.95
C ALA A 175 8.17 20.10 16.70
N LEU A 176 9.34 20.71 16.84
CA LEU A 176 10.29 20.84 15.74
C LEU A 176 10.77 19.45 15.29
N ARG A 177 10.89 19.26 13.97
CA ARG A 177 11.29 17.97 13.40
C ARG A 177 12.66 17.56 13.93
N GLY A 178 12.76 16.33 14.43
CA GLY A 178 14.00 15.77 14.98
C GLY A 178 14.19 16.02 16.48
N SER A 179 13.28 16.76 17.12
CA SER A 179 13.32 16.95 18.57
C SER A 179 12.85 15.72 19.34
N GLU A 180 13.63 15.37 20.35
CA GLU A 180 13.34 14.29 21.29
C GLU A 180 12.60 14.82 22.53
N GLU A 181 12.11 13.89 23.34
CA GLU A 181 11.48 14.21 24.61
C GLU A 181 12.53 14.21 25.71
N GLU A 182 12.53 15.25 26.54
CA GLU A 182 13.54 15.50 27.57
C GLU A 182 12.87 15.66 28.94
N GLN A 183 13.62 15.39 30.01
CA GLN A 183 13.24 15.75 31.37
C GLN A 183 14.12 16.89 31.88
N LEU A 184 13.51 18.01 32.28
CA LEU A 184 14.23 19.21 32.74
C LEU A 184 13.43 19.95 33.82
N ASP A 185 14.10 20.82 34.58
CA ASP A 185 13.45 21.65 35.58
C ASP A 185 12.78 22.90 34.97
N LEU A 186 11.91 23.55 35.74
CA LEU A 186 11.19 24.73 35.30
C LEU A 186 12.14 25.87 34.90
N ALA A 187 13.25 26.06 35.63
CA ALA A 187 14.20 27.14 35.34
C ALA A 187 14.85 26.97 33.96
N THR A 188 15.25 25.75 33.62
CA THR A 188 15.81 25.37 32.32
C THR A 188 14.78 25.56 31.21
N LEU A 189 13.51 25.19 31.44
CA LEU A 189 12.44 25.43 30.48
C LEU A 189 12.28 26.93 30.19
N LEU A 190 12.21 27.76 31.23
CA LEU A 190 12.04 29.20 31.11
C LEU A 190 13.20 29.83 30.33
N GLN A 191 14.43 29.38 30.55
CA GLN A 191 15.59 29.85 29.78
C GLN A 191 15.46 29.53 28.28
N ARG A 192 14.98 28.33 27.92
CA ARG A 192 14.76 27.94 26.51
C ARG A 192 13.62 28.74 25.86
N LEU A 193 12.61 29.12 26.63
CA LEU A 193 11.44 29.84 26.13
C LEU A 193 11.63 31.37 26.10
N ALA A 194 12.70 31.89 26.72
CA ALA A 194 12.92 33.33 26.89
C ALA A 194 12.82 34.13 25.58
N GLY A 195 13.41 33.61 24.50
CA GLY A 195 13.40 34.28 23.20
C GLY A 195 11.99 34.51 22.62
N TYR A 196 10.99 33.71 22.98
CA TYR A 196 9.61 33.88 22.49
C TYR A 196 8.90 35.08 23.12
N PHE A 197 9.41 35.63 24.22
CA PHE A 197 8.88 36.81 24.90
C PHE A 197 9.54 38.11 24.42
N GLU A 198 10.48 38.05 23.49
CA GLU A 198 11.05 39.24 22.88
C GLU A 198 10.00 39.94 21.99
N PRO A 199 9.93 41.29 21.95
CA PRO A 199 8.95 42.03 21.16
C PRO A 199 8.92 41.63 19.69
N GLU A 200 10.07 41.30 19.11
CA GLU A 200 10.21 40.86 17.73
C GLU A 200 9.58 39.49 17.43
N ASN A 201 9.38 38.65 18.44
CA ASN A 201 8.71 37.36 18.34
C ASN A 201 7.23 37.41 18.79
N GLY A 202 6.71 38.60 19.06
CA GLY A 202 5.33 38.84 19.47
C GLY A 202 5.16 39.17 20.96
N GLY A 203 6.21 39.00 21.77
CA GLY A 203 6.20 39.38 23.19
C GLY A 203 5.38 38.49 24.12
N HIS A 204 4.82 37.37 23.63
CA HIS A 204 3.97 36.48 24.42
C HIS A 204 3.88 35.08 23.81
N MET A 205 3.38 34.13 24.60
CA MET A 205 3.03 32.77 24.16
C MET A 205 1.57 32.45 24.53
N ILE A 206 1.03 31.43 23.88
CA ILE A 206 -0.28 30.84 24.20
C ILE A 206 -0.07 29.50 24.88
N ASP A 207 -0.66 29.32 26.05
CA ASP A 207 -0.74 28.05 26.74
C ASP A 207 -2.11 27.39 26.49
N GLN A 208 -2.14 26.29 25.74
CA GLN A 208 -3.36 25.53 25.44
C GLN A 208 -3.34 24.14 26.09
N ALA A 209 -4.50 23.64 26.53
CA ALA A 209 -4.63 22.28 27.04
C ALA A 209 -4.24 21.22 25.99
N TRP A 210 -3.48 20.22 26.42
CA TRP A 210 -3.13 19.06 25.59
C TRP A 210 -4.37 18.24 25.22
N GLN A 211 -4.38 17.66 24.02
CA GLN A 211 -5.42 16.74 23.56
C GLN A 211 -4.88 15.30 23.58
N PRO A 212 -5.30 14.43 24.51
CA PRO A 212 -4.77 13.07 24.65
C PRO A 212 -4.92 12.20 23.40
N ARG A 213 -6.00 12.42 22.65
CA ARG A 213 -6.32 11.72 21.41
C ARG A 213 -5.57 12.22 20.18
N LEU A 214 -4.51 13.03 20.35
CA LEU A 214 -3.62 13.43 19.25
C LEU A 214 -3.04 12.24 18.49
N VAL A 215 -2.87 11.10 19.16
CA VAL A 215 -2.41 9.83 18.55
C VAL A 215 -3.37 9.27 17.50
N GLU A 216 -4.64 9.67 17.54
CA GLU A 216 -5.66 9.28 16.54
C GLU A 216 -5.57 10.11 15.26
N GLY A 217 -4.78 11.20 15.27
CA GLY A 217 -4.54 12.06 14.13
C GLY A 217 -5.18 13.44 14.26
N MET A 218 -4.94 14.26 13.23
CA MET A 218 -5.47 15.61 13.10
C MET A 218 -6.22 15.73 11.79
N VAL A 219 -7.41 16.31 11.83
CA VAL A 219 -8.19 16.66 10.65
C VAL A 219 -8.04 18.15 10.35
N ARG A 220 -7.65 18.45 9.12
CA ARG A 220 -7.60 19.80 8.56
C ARG A 220 -8.81 20.00 7.68
N ALA A 221 -9.72 20.90 8.04
CA ALA A 221 -10.82 21.31 7.17
C ALA A 221 -10.35 22.44 6.27
N TYR A 222 -10.44 22.27 4.94
CA TYR A 222 -10.14 23.31 3.96
C TYR A 222 -11.44 24.02 3.61
N LEU A 223 -11.46 25.35 3.73
CA LEU A 223 -12.63 26.18 3.47
C LEU A 223 -12.38 27.14 2.33
N VAL A 224 -13.40 27.32 1.49
CA VAL A 224 -13.50 28.43 0.54
C VAL A 224 -14.60 29.36 1.03
N GLU A 225 -14.22 30.58 1.41
CA GLU A 225 -15.08 31.48 2.19
C GLU A 225 -15.63 30.77 3.45
N ASP A 226 -16.93 30.51 3.52
CA ASP A 226 -17.58 29.84 4.65
C ASP A 226 -17.97 28.37 4.38
N ARG A 227 -17.56 27.81 3.24
CA ARG A 227 -17.93 26.45 2.81
C ARG A 227 -16.74 25.51 2.85
N VAL A 228 -16.97 24.29 3.32
CA VAL A 228 -15.92 23.27 3.32
C VAL A 228 -15.71 22.76 1.90
N ALA A 229 -14.47 22.85 1.45
CA ALA A 229 -14.03 22.49 0.11
C ALA A 229 -13.25 21.16 0.07
N GLY A 230 -12.84 20.66 1.23
CA GLY A 230 -12.25 19.33 1.40
C GLY A 230 -11.59 19.16 2.76
N PHE A 231 -10.97 18.02 2.99
CA PHE A 231 -10.29 17.68 4.23
C PHE A 231 -8.87 17.16 3.97
N GLY A 232 -7.99 17.35 4.95
CA GLY A 232 -6.70 16.68 5.04
C GLY A 232 -6.65 15.89 6.33
N HIS A 233 -6.25 14.62 6.30
CA HIS A 233 -6.11 13.80 7.49
C HIS A 233 -4.66 13.30 7.61
N GLN A 234 -4.04 13.46 8.78
CA GLN A 234 -2.66 13.04 9.02
C GLN A 234 -2.45 12.57 10.46
N ALA A 235 -1.58 11.57 10.63
CA ALA A 235 -1.04 11.25 11.94
C ALA A 235 -0.12 12.40 12.41
N VAL A 236 -0.22 12.80 13.68
CA VAL A 236 0.63 13.84 14.26
C VAL A 236 1.61 13.20 15.22
N ASN A 237 2.90 13.32 14.91
CA ASN A 237 3.96 12.70 15.69
C ASN A 237 4.87 13.72 16.42
N ALA A 238 4.75 15.00 16.08
CA ALA A 238 5.63 16.06 16.58
C ALA A 238 5.58 16.21 18.12
N LEU A 239 4.43 15.94 18.73
CA LEU A 239 4.22 15.99 20.17
C LEU A 239 3.84 14.61 20.76
N TYR A 240 4.18 13.52 20.05
CA TYR A 240 3.76 12.18 20.43
C TYR A 240 4.23 11.82 21.85
N PRO A 241 3.33 11.41 22.76
CA PRO A 241 3.71 11.06 24.12
C PRO A 241 4.47 9.73 24.13
N SER A 242 5.58 9.62 24.86
CA SER A 242 6.19 8.31 25.14
C SER A 242 5.26 7.45 26.00
N GLN A 243 5.14 6.15 25.68
CA GLN A 243 4.29 5.22 26.42
C GLN A 243 4.79 5.05 27.86
N ALA A 244 3.86 4.99 28.82
CA ALA A 244 4.17 4.73 30.22
C ALA A 244 4.94 3.40 30.36
N GLY A 245 6.17 3.45 30.88
CA GLY A 245 7.04 2.29 31.04
C GLY A 245 8.03 2.02 29.90
N LYS A 246 8.01 2.83 28.82
CA LYS A 246 9.01 2.78 27.73
C LYS A 246 9.52 4.17 27.32
N PRO A 247 10.34 4.83 28.16
CA PRO A 247 10.99 6.08 27.78
C PRO A 247 11.91 5.85 26.57
N GLY A 248 11.80 6.67 25.52
CA GLY A 248 12.67 6.62 24.34
C GLY A 248 12.16 5.80 23.14
N GLU A 249 10.92 5.29 23.16
CA GLU A 249 10.33 4.70 21.95
C GLU A 249 10.09 5.82 20.90
N PRO A 250 10.66 5.73 19.69
CA PRO A 250 10.57 6.79 18.70
C PRO A 250 9.11 7.02 18.31
N ALA A 251 8.72 8.29 18.20
CA ALA A 251 7.40 8.64 17.69
C ALA A 251 7.21 7.99 16.30
N PRO A 252 6.00 7.47 15.98
CA PRO A 252 5.74 6.91 14.66
C PRO A 252 6.14 7.89 13.56
N THR A 253 6.75 7.39 12.48
CA THR A 253 7.06 8.23 11.32
C THR A 253 5.75 8.81 10.79
N PRO A 254 5.63 10.14 10.65
CA PRO A 254 4.37 10.75 10.25
C PRO A 254 4.12 10.38 8.79
N GLY A 255 2.96 9.77 8.51
CA GLY A 255 2.52 9.50 7.14
C GLY A 255 2.23 10.79 6.36
N PRO A 256 2.15 10.72 5.02
CA PRO A 256 1.76 11.87 4.22
C PRO A 256 0.34 12.32 4.59
N ARG A 257 0.07 13.63 4.48
CA ARG A 257 -1.29 14.17 4.62
C ARG A 257 -2.17 13.63 3.50
N ILE A 258 -3.24 12.93 3.86
CA ILE A 258 -4.20 12.35 2.91
C ILE A 258 -5.31 13.37 2.67
N TYR A 259 -5.51 13.73 1.40
CA TYR A 259 -6.51 14.70 0.99
C TYR A 259 -7.82 14.02 0.59
N HIS A 260 -8.94 14.55 1.08
CA HIS A 260 -10.27 14.04 0.83
C HIS A 260 -11.20 15.15 0.31
N PRO A 261 -12.19 14.80 -0.54
CA PRO A 261 -13.22 15.74 -0.95
C PRO A 261 -14.15 16.11 0.22
N ALA A 262 -14.94 17.17 0.05
CA ALA A 262 -15.85 17.69 1.08
C ALA A 262 -17.02 16.75 1.43
N ASP A 263 -17.28 15.73 0.60
CA ASP A 263 -18.36 14.75 0.75
C ASP A 263 -17.92 13.44 1.42
N LEU A 264 -16.68 13.36 1.92
CA LEU A 264 -16.23 12.18 2.66
C LEU A 264 -17.15 11.91 3.88
N PRO A 265 -17.78 10.71 3.99
CA PRO A 265 -18.75 10.42 5.05
C PRO A 265 -18.23 10.68 6.46
N GLN A 266 -16.97 10.30 6.73
CA GLN A 266 -16.32 10.43 8.03
C GLN A 266 -16.33 11.87 8.57
N PHE A 267 -16.18 12.88 7.71
CA PHE A 267 -16.08 14.28 8.13
C PHE A 267 -17.35 15.09 7.86
N GLN A 268 -18.47 14.44 7.47
CA GLN A 268 -19.75 15.13 7.32
C GLN A 268 -20.25 15.78 8.63
N PRO A 269 -20.06 15.18 9.83
CA PRO A 269 -20.42 15.85 11.08
C PRO A 269 -19.64 17.16 11.29
N LEU A 270 -18.32 17.14 11.11
CA LEU A 270 -17.47 18.33 11.21
C LEU A 270 -17.83 19.37 10.14
N ARG A 271 -18.08 18.93 8.89
CA ARG A 271 -18.55 19.82 7.82
C ARG A 271 -19.84 20.52 8.21
N HIS A 272 -20.80 19.78 8.73
CA HIS A 272 -22.08 20.33 9.16
C HIS A 272 -21.86 21.39 10.23
N LEU A 273 -21.10 21.09 11.30
CA LEU A 273 -20.77 22.03 12.36
C LEU A 273 -20.11 23.32 11.85
N LEU A 274 -19.16 23.19 10.92
CA LEU A 274 -18.48 24.32 10.28
C LEU A 274 -19.44 25.19 9.46
N GLU A 275 -20.21 24.59 8.55
CA GLU A 275 -21.07 25.30 7.61
C GLU A 275 -22.35 25.86 8.25
N THR A 276 -22.86 25.25 9.34
CA THR A 276 -24.12 25.68 9.96
C THR A 276 -23.95 26.59 11.17
N GLY A 277 -22.74 26.78 11.70
CA GLY A 277 -22.58 27.65 12.86
C GLY A 277 -21.16 28.05 13.25
N TRP A 278 -20.18 27.14 13.21
CA TRP A 278 -18.86 27.43 13.80
C TRP A 278 -18.11 28.55 13.07
N VAL A 279 -18.23 28.63 11.74
CA VAL A 279 -17.61 29.74 10.98
C VAL A 279 -18.22 31.09 11.35
N GLU A 280 -19.54 31.16 11.56
CA GLU A 280 -20.17 32.42 11.99
C GLU A 280 -19.84 32.78 13.44
N GLN A 281 -19.77 31.79 14.34
CA GLN A 281 -19.33 32.02 15.72
C GLN A 281 -17.88 32.51 15.77
N LEU A 282 -16.98 31.90 14.99
CA LEU A 282 -15.59 32.35 14.85
C LEU A 282 -15.54 33.79 14.34
N ARG A 283 -16.26 34.11 13.26
CA ARG A 283 -16.31 35.46 12.68
C ARG A 283 -16.78 36.50 13.68
N ALA A 284 -17.87 36.22 14.39
CA ALA A 284 -18.42 37.13 15.38
C ALA A 284 -17.43 37.35 16.53
N CYS A 285 -16.80 36.27 17.00
CA CYS A 285 -15.80 36.29 18.06
C CYS A 285 -14.59 37.17 17.71
N VAL A 286 -14.02 37.03 16.51
CA VAL A 286 -12.85 37.84 16.10
C VAL A 286 -13.21 39.17 15.41
N GLY A 287 -14.49 39.53 15.39
CA GLY A 287 -14.98 40.77 14.77
C GLY A 287 -14.64 40.88 13.28
N LEU A 288 -14.86 39.82 12.51
CA LEU A 288 -14.61 39.78 11.06
C LEU A 288 -15.92 39.97 10.29
N ALA A 289 -15.96 40.76 9.21
CA ALA A 289 -17.12 40.88 8.30
C ALA A 289 -17.09 39.78 7.21
N ARG A 290 -18.26 39.36 6.69
CA ARG A 290 -18.38 38.11 5.91
C ARG A 290 -17.56 38.16 4.64
N GLU A 291 -17.50 39.33 4.06
CA GLU A 291 -16.70 39.69 2.90
C GLU A 291 -15.19 39.62 3.18
N GLN A 292 -14.76 39.69 4.43
CA GLN A 292 -13.36 39.63 4.85
C GLN A 292 -12.87 38.20 5.11
N LEU A 293 -13.73 37.19 4.95
CA LEU A 293 -13.31 35.79 5.00
C LEU A 293 -12.25 35.49 3.91
N PRO A 294 -11.24 34.66 4.22
CA PRO A 294 -10.26 34.25 3.23
C PRO A 294 -10.89 33.43 2.09
N MET A 295 -10.33 33.54 0.88
CA MET A 295 -10.79 32.74 -0.27
C MET A 295 -10.45 31.26 -0.15
N LEU A 296 -9.29 30.94 0.43
CA LEU A 296 -8.89 29.58 0.76
C LEU A 296 -8.13 29.64 2.07
N TRP A 297 -8.62 28.90 3.06
CA TRP A 297 -8.04 28.81 4.38
C TRP A 297 -8.30 27.43 4.96
N ASP A 298 -7.57 27.08 6.02
CA ASP A 298 -7.76 25.79 6.68
C ASP A 298 -7.80 25.92 8.21
N CYS A 299 -8.54 25.01 8.83
CA CYS A 299 -8.65 24.87 10.28
C CYS A 299 -8.18 23.47 10.68
N ASP A 300 -7.20 23.40 11.57
CA ASP A 300 -6.67 22.17 12.13
C ASP A 300 -7.40 21.81 13.42
N PHE A 301 -8.01 20.62 13.44
CA PHE A 301 -8.71 20.07 14.60
C PHE A 301 -8.05 18.78 15.09
N MET A 302 -7.88 18.68 16.40
CA MET A 302 -7.58 17.43 17.10
C MET A 302 -8.87 16.86 17.67
N LEU A 303 -8.90 15.55 17.89
CA LEU A 303 -9.97 14.94 18.67
C LEU A 303 -9.77 15.27 20.15
N GLY A 304 -10.81 15.80 20.77
CA GLY A 304 -10.91 15.95 22.22
C GLY A 304 -11.52 14.69 22.85
N ASP A 305 -11.39 14.58 24.17
CA ASP A 305 -12.07 13.53 24.91
C ASP A 305 -13.60 13.63 24.71
N PRO A 306 -14.27 12.50 24.46
CA PRO A 306 -15.71 12.48 24.23
C PRO A 306 -16.46 12.86 25.50
N THR A 307 -17.59 13.56 25.34
CA THR A 307 -18.54 13.81 26.43
C THR A 307 -19.84 13.06 26.16
N ALA A 308 -20.70 12.93 27.16
CA ALA A 308 -22.01 12.30 27.00
C ALA A 308 -22.88 12.98 25.93
N GLU A 309 -22.64 14.27 25.68
CA GLU A 309 -23.38 15.10 24.72
C GLU A 309 -22.67 15.20 23.35
N GLN A 310 -21.35 14.98 23.31
CA GLN A 310 -20.52 15.07 22.10
C GLN A 310 -19.59 13.84 22.01
N PRO A 311 -20.06 12.73 21.41
CA PRO A 311 -19.25 11.51 21.27
C PRO A 311 -18.03 11.70 20.37
N GLU A 312 -18.04 12.73 19.52
CA GLU A 312 -16.89 13.13 18.71
C GLU A 312 -16.68 14.64 18.85
N ARG A 313 -15.76 15.01 19.75
CA ARG A 313 -15.41 16.40 20.05
C ARG A 313 -14.20 16.84 19.23
N TYR A 314 -14.32 17.96 18.53
CA TYR A 314 -13.23 18.55 17.74
C TYR A 314 -12.69 19.80 18.43
N VAL A 315 -11.37 19.87 18.61
CA VAL A 315 -10.69 20.99 19.27
C VAL A 315 -9.76 21.70 18.28
N LEU A 316 -10.02 22.98 18.06
CA LEU A 316 -9.23 23.82 17.17
C LEU A 316 -7.82 24.02 17.72
N CYS A 317 -6.83 23.80 16.85
CA CYS A 317 -5.42 23.84 17.19
C CYS A 317 -4.66 24.93 16.43
N GLU A 318 -5.11 25.26 15.23
CA GLU A 318 -4.50 26.24 14.34
C GLU A 318 -5.46 26.62 13.21
N ILE A 319 -5.34 27.85 12.71
CA ILE A 319 -5.97 28.29 11.48
C ILE A 319 -4.87 28.83 10.56
N ASN A 320 -4.84 28.36 9.31
CA ASN A 320 -3.94 28.86 8.28
C ASN A 320 -4.72 29.66 7.24
N VAL A 321 -4.34 30.93 7.03
CA VAL A 321 -5.09 31.83 6.12
C VAL A 321 -4.26 32.41 4.97
N SER A 322 -2.93 32.34 4.99
CA SER A 322 -2.07 32.99 3.97
C SER A 322 -1.08 32.07 3.25
N SER A 323 -1.05 30.78 3.59
CA SER A 323 -0.17 29.78 2.98
C SER A 323 -0.82 28.40 3.01
N VAL A 324 -2.02 28.30 2.43
CA VAL A 324 -2.81 27.07 2.43
C VAL A 324 -2.39 26.24 1.22
N SER A 325 -1.26 25.54 1.34
CA SER A 325 -0.73 24.62 0.33
C SER A 325 0.13 23.53 0.99
N PRO A 326 0.02 22.25 0.57
CA PRO A 326 -0.91 21.75 -0.44
C PRO A 326 -2.37 21.70 0.09
N PHE A 327 -3.33 21.70 -0.82
CA PHE A 327 -4.78 21.67 -0.56
C PHE A 327 -5.48 20.62 -1.44
N PRO A 328 -6.66 20.09 -1.06
CA PRO A 328 -7.31 19.03 -1.81
C PRO A 328 -7.75 19.52 -3.20
N PRO A 329 -7.62 18.71 -4.27
CA PRO A 329 -8.06 19.09 -5.61
C PRO A 329 -9.53 19.53 -5.69
N SER A 330 -10.38 18.99 -4.81
CA SER A 330 -11.80 19.37 -4.68
C SER A 330 -12.00 20.85 -4.35
N ALA A 331 -11.00 21.55 -3.81
CA ALA A 331 -11.09 22.97 -3.50
C ALA A 331 -10.90 23.89 -4.71
N ILE A 332 -10.37 23.39 -5.84
CA ILE A 332 -10.08 24.22 -7.02
C ILE A 332 -11.37 24.81 -7.61
N ALA A 333 -12.39 23.99 -7.86
CA ALA A 333 -13.62 24.46 -8.50
C ALA A 333 -14.41 25.46 -7.62
N PRO A 334 -14.65 25.19 -6.31
CA PRO A 334 -15.25 26.17 -5.41
C PRO A 334 -14.44 27.48 -5.32
N LEU A 335 -13.11 27.40 -5.23
CA LEU A 335 -12.24 28.57 -5.18
C LEU A 335 -12.36 29.43 -6.44
N VAL A 336 -12.32 28.81 -7.63
CA VAL A 336 -12.48 29.52 -8.90
C VAL A 336 -13.85 30.19 -8.99
N ALA A 337 -14.90 29.52 -8.53
CA ALA A 337 -16.26 30.08 -8.50
C ALA A 337 -16.36 31.29 -7.55
N ALA A 338 -15.84 31.17 -6.33
CA ALA A 338 -15.85 32.24 -5.33
C ALA A 338 -15.06 33.47 -5.81
N VAL A 339 -13.86 33.26 -6.37
CA VAL A 339 -13.04 34.33 -6.93
C VAL A 339 -13.75 35.03 -8.10
N LYS A 340 -14.38 34.28 -9.01
CA LYS A 340 -15.18 34.88 -10.10
C LYS A 340 -16.33 35.74 -9.57
N ALA A 341 -17.07 35.24 -8.59
CA ALA A 341 -18.17 35.97 -7.98
C ALA A 341 -17.66 37.26 -7.32
N ARG A 342 -16.52 37.20 -6.63
CA ARG A 342 -15.89 38.36 -5.99
C ARG A 342 -15.47 39.42 -6.99
N LEU A 343 -14.80 39.02 -8.08
CA LEU A 343 -14.37 39.94 -9.14
C LEU A 343 -15.55 40.58 -9.87
N ALA A 344 -16.63 39.82 -10.09
CA ALA A 344 -17.86 40.35 -10.68
C ALA A 344 -18.52 41.40 -9.79
N ARG A 345 -18.61 41.14 -8.47
CA ARG A 345 -19.16 42.09 -7.48
C ARG A 345 -18.33 43.36 -7.40
N ALA A 346 -17.00 43.26 -7.31
CA ALA A 346 -16.11 44.42 -7.25
C ALA A 346 -16.26 45.32 -8.49
N ARG A 347 -16.44 44.72 -9.68
CA ARG A 347 -16.68 45.47 -10.92
C ARG A 347 -18.05 46.13 -10.95
N ALA A 348 -19.09 45.48 -10.45
CA ALA A 348 -20.43 46.06 -10.35
C ALA A 348 -20.45 47.25 -9.37
N GLU A 349 -19.78 47.15 -8.22
CA GLU A 349 -19.63 48.23 -7.24
C GLU A 349 -18.83 49.41 -7.82
N ALA A 350 -17.73 49.15 -8.53
CA ALA A 350 -16.95 50.18 -9.20
C ALA A 350 -17.73 50.86 -10.34
N ALA A 351 -18.57 50.13 -11.07
CA ALA A 351 -19.45 50.70 -12.08
C ALA A 351 -20.54 51.59 -11.47
N ALA A 352 -21.15 51.17 -10.36
CA ALA A 352 -22.15 51.95 -9.63
C ALA A 352 -21.59 53.25 -9.01
N MET A 353 -20.33 53.22 -8.54
CA MET A 353 -19.64 54.42 -8.06
C MET A 353 -19.29 55.42 -9.17
N ARG A 354 -19.12 54.96 -10.42
CA ARG A 354 -18.86 55.84 -11.58
C ARG A 354 -20.13 56.49 -12.13
N THR A 355 -21.30 55.90 -11.89
CA THR A 355 -22.57 56.44 -12.40
C THR A 355 -23.24 57.44 -11.45
N HIS A 356 -22.90 57.48 -10.15
CA HIS A 356 -23.44 58.48 -9.21
C HIS A 356 -22.42 58.91 -8.12
N PRO A 357 -21.70 60.03 -8.31
CA PRO A 357 -20.80 60.56 -7.30
C PRO A 357 -21.50 61.66 -6.48
N SER A 358 -22.44 61.30 -5.60
CA SER A 358 -22.82 62.04 -4.38
C SER A 358 -24.18 61.60 -3.84
N SER A 359 -24.30 61.65 -2.51
CA SER A 359 -25.48 61.50 -1.64
C SER A 359 -25.88 60.07 -1.19
N ARG A 360 -25.76 59.84 0.12
CA ARG A 360 -26.62 58.97 0.94
C ARG A 360 -27.68 59.88 1.62
N PRO A 361 -28.74 59.34 2.25
CA PRO A 361 -29.56 58.17 1.94
C PRO A 361 -31.07 58.50 2.03
N LEU A 362 -31.94 57.75 1.33
CA LEU A 362 -33.31 57.33 1.73
C LEU A 362 -34.11 56.96 0.48
N ALA A 363 -35.01 56.00 0.65
CA ALA A 363 -36.06 55.58 -0.29
C ALA A 363 -35.58 54.81 -1.53
N CYS A 364 -35.75 53.49 -1.49
CA CYS A 364 -36.73 52.82 -2.37
C CYS A 364 -36.85 51.35 -1.96
N LEU A 365 -37.72 51.14 -0.97
CA LEU A 365 -38.62 49.99 -0.93
C LEU A 365 -39.40 49.97 -2.27
N LEU A 366 -39.70 48.78 -2.80
CA LEU A 366 -40.54 48.47 -3.97
C LEU A 366 -39.83 48.33 -5.33
N ALA A 367 -39.22 47.15 -5.54
CA ALA A 367 -39.20 46.47 -6.86
C ALA A 367 -38.73 45.01 -6.71
N SER A 368 -39.39 44.24 -5.85
CA SER A 368 -39.15 42.80 -5.70
C SER A 368 -40.47 42.07 -5.89
N LEU A 369 -40.87 41.81 -7.14
CA LEU A 369 -41.89 40.82 -7.56
C LEU A 369 -42.17 40.92 -9.08
N SER A 370 -41.29 40.34 -9.90
CA SER A 370 -41.62 39.78 -11.23
C SER A 370 -40.34 39.37 -11.96
N GLY A 371 -39.98 38.11 -11.84
CA GLY A 371 -38.79 37.57 -12.51
C GLY A 371 -38.43 36.16 -12.02
N CYS A 372 -39.43 35.40 -11.56
CA CYS A 372 -39.30 34.00 -11.19
C CYS A 372 -40.24 33.22 -12.10
N LEU A 373 -39.82 32.98 -13.34
CA LEU A 373 -40.20 31.86 -14.21
C LEU A 373 -39.64 32.10 -15.62
N MET A 374 -38.46 31.54 -15.94
CA MET A 374 -38.22 30.77 -17.18
C MET A 374 -36.74 30.39 -17.34
N ALA A 375 -36.55 29.14 -17.74
CA ALA A 375 -35.34 28.51 -18.29
C ALA A 375 -34.19 28.15 -17.32
N VAL A 376 -34.48 27.18 -16.44
CA VAL A 376 -33.50 26.15 -16.09
C VAL A 376 -33.40 25.18 -17.27
N THR A 377 -32.39 25.34 -18.11
CA THR A 377 -31.84 24.26 -18.94
C THR A 377 -30.32 24.42 -18.94
N LEU A 378 -29.66 24.04 -17.84
CA LEU A 378 -28.24 23.72 -17.89
C LEU A 378 -28.11 22.32 -18.49
N ALA A 379 -27.72 22.26 -19.76
CA ALA A 379 -27.10 21.07 -20.31
C ALA A 379 -25.75 20.89 -19.61
N ALA A 380 -25.71 20.05 -18.58
CA ALA A 380 -24.48 19.52 -18.05
C ALA A 380 -23.92 18.52 -19.08
N SER A 381 -23.05 18.98 -19.96
CA SER A 381 -22.14 18.07 -20.64
C SER A 381 -21.15 17.54 -19.61
N ALA A 382 -21.48 16.38 -19.04
CA ALA A 382 -20.50 15.58 -18.33
C ALA A 382 -19.37 15.29 -19.32
N VAL A 383 -18.17 15.82 -19.05
CA VAL A 383 -16.96 15.29 -19.69
C VAL A 383 -16.85 13.87 -19.18
N ALA A 384 -17.25 12.91 -20.01
CA ALA A 384 -17.09 11.49 -19.70
C ALA A 384 -15.60 11.24 -19.42
N ALA A 385 -15.30 10.57 -18.30
CA ALA A 385 -13.97 10.04 -18.09
C ALA A 385 -13.60 9.15 -19.30
N PRO A 386 -12.34 9.15 -19.76
CA PRO A 386 -11.92 8.28 -20.85
C PRO A 386 -12.36 6.83 -20.55
N THR A 387 -12.98 6.18 -21.55
CA THR A 387 -13.68 4.91 -21.42
C THR A 387 -12.76 3.68 -21.46
N GLY A 388 -11.44 3.87 -21.60
CA GLY A 388 -10.43 2.82 -21.67
C GLY A 388 -9.28 3.05 -20.68
N ALA A 389 -8.38 2.08 -20.61
CA ALA A 389 -7.22 2.12 -19.74
C ALA A 389 -6.29 3.31 -20.07
N ASP A 390 -5.75 3.94 -19.03
CA ASP A 390 -4.81 5.05 -19.15
C ASP A 390 -3.36 4.56 -19.00
N ALA A 391 -2.61 4.60 -20.11
CA ALA A 391 -1.20 4.24 -20.16
C ALA A 391 -0.34 5.05 -19.17
N LEU A 392 -0.66 6.34 -18.94
CA LEU A 392 0.07 7.18 -17.99
C LEU A 392 -0.23 6.81 -16.54
N ALA A 393 -1.47 6.39 -16.25
CA ALA A 393 -1.83 5.88 -14.93
C ALA A 393 -1.08 4.59 -14.61
N ILE A 394 -1.06 3.64 -15.55
CA ILE A 394 -0.29 2.39 -15.43
C ILE A 394 1.19 2.70 -15.24
N ARG A 395 1.77 3.59 -16.06
CA ARG A 395 3.15 4.04 -15.91
C ARG A 395 3.45 4.59 -14.52
N SER A 396 2.58 5.45 -14.02
CA SER A 396 2.73 6.04 -12.69
C SER A 396 2.71 4.99 -11.57
N HIS A 397 1.89 3.94 -11.73
CA HIS A 397 1.87 2.81 -10.81
C HIS A 397 3.17 2.01 -10.87
N VAL A 398 3.64 1.67 -12.07
CA VAL A 398 4.88 0.89 -12.25
C VAL A 398 6.09 1.67 -11.73
N GLU A 399 6.25 2.93 -12.12
CA GLU A 399 7.39 3.77 -11.69
C GLU A 399 7.42 3.93 -10.17
N PHE A 400 6.28 4.18 -9.52
CA PHE A 400 6.25 4.28 -8.06
C PHE A 400 6.51 2.94 -7.37
N LEU A 401 5.87 1.87 -7.84
CA LEU A 401 6.03 0.56 -7.23
C LEU A 401 7.45 0.05 -7.41
N ALA A 402 8.10 0.30 -8.53
CA ALA A 402 9.48 -0.08 -8.81
C ALA A 402 10.54 0.95 -8.33
N ASP A 403 10.17 1.93 -7.50
CA ASP A 403 11.11 2.93 -6.99
C ASP A 403 11.99 2.36 -5.86
N ASP A 404 13.27 2.76 -5.82
CA ASP A 404 14.23 2.42 -4.76
C ASP A 404 13.72 2.78 -3.35
N LEU A 405 12.86 3.80 -3.23
CA LEU A 405 12.21 4.21 -2.00
C LEU A 405 11.42 3.07 -1.33
N LEU A 406 11.00 2.08 -2.13
CA LEU A 406 10.26 0.91 -1.68
C LEU A 406 11.15 -0.32 -1.41
N GLU A 407 12.48 -0.17 -1.45
CA GLU A 407 13.44 -1.16 -0.93
C GLU A 407 13.22 -2.58 -1.49
N GLY A 408 12.76 -2.69 -2.74
CA GLY A 408 12.45 -3.96 -3.42
C GLY A 408 11.26 -4.75 -2.84
N ARG A 409 10.44 -4.11 -1.99
CA ARG A 409 9.14 -4.61 -1.50
C ARG A 409 9.16 -6.04 -0.93
N GLU A 410 10.23 -6.47 -0.28
CA GLU A 410 10.24 -7.81 0.34
C GLU A 410 9.15 -7.92 1.42
N ALA A 411 8.46 -9.06 1.46
CA ALA A 411 7.38 -9.28 2.42
C ALA A 411 7.82 -9.00 3.87
N GLY A 412 7.01 -8.22 4.59
CA GLY A 412 7.29 -7.82 5.97
C GLY A 412 8.34 -6.71 6.15
N THR A 413 8.78 -6.07 5.06
CA THR A 413 9.63 -4.87 5.10
C THR A 413 8.82 -3.57 5.05
N ARG A 414 9.49 -2.46 5.40
CA ARG A 414 8.94 -1.10 5.28
C ARG A 414 8.50 -0.78 3.86
N GLY A 415 9.31 -1.18 2.88
CA GLY A 415 9.02 -1.06 1.46
C GLY A 415 7.69 -1.68 1.04
N HIS A 416 7.45 -2.93 1.44
CA HIS A 416 6.17 -3.62 1.20
C HIS A 416 5.00 -2.91 1.88
N ASP A 417 5.16 -2.47 3.12
CA ASP A 417 4.11 -1.75 3.85
C ASP A 417 3.68 -0.44 3.15
N ILE A 418 4.63 0.28 2.56
CA ILE A 418 4.35 1.49 1.77
C ILE A 418 3.62 1.12 0.48
N ALA A 419 4.11 0.11 -0.24
CA ALA A 419 3.47 -0.39 -1.45
C ALA A 419 2.02 -0.84 -1.19
N ALA A 420 1.78 -1.59 -0.12
CA ALA A 420 0.46 -2.09 0.24
C ALA A 420 -0.52 -0.95 0.56
N ARG A 421 -0.05 0.07 1.30
CA ARG A 421 -0.87 1.27 1.58
C ARG A 421 -1.13 2.08 0.31
N TYR A 422 -0.16 2.17 -0.59
CA TYR A 422 -0.33 2.82 -1.88
C TYR A 422 -1.43 2.13 -2.69
N VAL A 423 -1.33 0.81 -2.91
CA VAL A 423 -2.33 0.04 -3.67
C VAL A 423 -3.71 0.12 -3.00
N ALA A 424 -3.79 0.01 -1.67
CA ALA A 424 -5.04 0.20 -0.92
C ALA A 424 -5.67 1.58 -1.19
N SER A 425 -4.84 2.62 -1.25
CA SER A 425 -5.27 3.98 -1.58
C SER A 425 -5.74 4.09 -3.03
N GLN A 426 -5.11 3.40 -3.97
CA GLN A 426 -5.54 3.35 -5.37
C GLN A 426 -6.87 2.61 -5.54
N PHE A 427 -7.07 1.50 -4.84
CA PHE A 427 -8.35 0.77 -4.81
C PHE A 427 -9.46 1.64 -4.21
N ALA A 428 -9.22 2.28 -3.07
CA ALA A 428 -10.18 3.20 -2.45
C ALA A 428 -10.52 4.38 -3.37
N ARG A 429 -9.52 5.00 -4.00
CA ARG A 429 -9.70 6.09 -4.97
C ARG A 429 -10.55 5.67 -6.17
N SER A 430 -10.43 4.41 -6.58
CA SER A 430 -11.20 3.82 -7.67
C SER A 430 -12.61 3.39 -7.26
N GLY A 431 -12.99 3.56 -5.99
CA GLY A 431 -14.34 3.27 -5.49
C GLY A 431 -14.59 1.82 -5.08
N LEU A 432 -13.52 1.01 -4.92
CA LEU A 432 -13.66 -0.35 -4.42
C LEU A 432 -14.05 -0.33 -2.94
N LEU A 433 -14.84 -1.32 -2.52
CA LEU A 433 -15.14 -1.55 -1.12
C LEU A 433 -13.96 -2.31 -0.47
N PRO A 434 -13.58 -2.00 0.77
CA PRO A 434 -12.58 -2.76 1.49
C PRO A 434 -13.02 -4.23 1.70
N ALA A 435 -12.09 -5.17 1.56
CA ALA A 435 -12.34 -6.60 1.75
C ALA A 435 -11.25 -7.30 2.60
N GLY A 436 -10.41 -6.54 3.29
CA GLY A 436 -9.43 -7.01 4.26
C GLY A 436 -9.95 -6.99 5.70
N ASP A 437 -9.03 -6.97 6.66
CA ASP A 437 -9.35 -7.08 8.08
C ASP A 437 -10.02 -5.82 8.63
N ALA A 438 -10.90 -6.00 9.63
CA ALA A 438 -11.55 -4.92 10.36
C ALA A 438 -12.22 -3.85 9.47
N GLY A 439 -12.72 -4.25 8.29
CA GLY A 439 -13.36 -3.33 7.34
C GLY A 439 -12.38 -2.45 6.56
N GLY A 440 -11.07 -2.75 6.58
CA GLY A 440 -10.05 -2.09 5.77
C GLY A 440 -9.67 -2.88 4.51
N PHE A 441 -8.71 -2.37 3.74
CA PHE A 441 -8.20 -3.07 2.53
C PHE A 441 -7.09 -4.06 2.85
N LEU A 442 -6.46 -4.01 4.02
CA LEU A 442 -5.30 -4.84 4.33
C LEU A 442 -5.75 -6.12 5.04
N GLN A 443 -5.40 -7.28 4.49
CA GLN A 443 -5.47 -8.56 5.18
C GLN A 443 -4.08 -8.91 5.70
N ARG A 444 -3.89 -8.84 7.02
CA ARG A 444 -2.60 -9.02 7.68
C ARG A 444 -2.36 -10.48 7.99
N LEU A 445 -1.17 -10.95 7.63
CA LEU A 445 -0.67 -12.26 8.01
C LEU A 445 0.62 -12.09 8.81
N ARG A 446 0.74 -12.90 9.87
CA ARG A 446 1.99 -13.03 10.62
C ARG A 446 2.91 -13.94 9.85
N LEU A 447 4.13 -13.49 9.60
CA LEU A 447 5.17 -14.25 8.92
C LEU A 447 6.29 -14.56 9.90
N ARG A 448 6.94 -15.71 9.71
CA ARG A 448 8.23 -16.04 10.31
C ARG A 448 9.26 -16.14 9.19
N ALA A 449 10.14 -15.16 9.15
CA ALA A 449 11.31 -15.18 8.29
C ALA A 449 12.42 -16.00 8.94
N THR A 450 13.10 -16.80 8.14
CA THR A 450 14.14 -17.71 8.60
C THR A 450 15.36 -17.62 7.70
N ARG A 451 16.54 -17.54 8.31
CA ARG A 451 17.82 -17.52 7.60
C ARG A 451 18.74 -18.57 8.19
N LEU A 452 19.43 -19.31 7.33
CA LEU A 452 20.49 -20.21 7.78
C LEU A 452 21.70 -19.36 8.21
N LEU A 453 22.29 -19.67 9.36
CA LEU A 453 23.53 -19.02 9.76
C LEU A 453 24.71 -19.63 8.98
N PRO A 454 25.63 -18.81 8.41
CA PRO A 454 26.82 -19.31 7.72
C PRO A 454 27.66 -20.23 8.61
N ASP A 455 28.27 -21.26 8.01
CA ASP A 455 29.18 -22.22 8.65
C ASP A 455 28.63 -22.93 9.90
N ALA A 456 27.31 -22.92 10.08
CA ALA A 456 26.65 -23.49 11.25
C ALA A 456 25.88 -24.78 10.92
N ALA A 457 26.36 -25.57 9.95
CA ALA A 457 25.73 -26.83 9.56
C ALA A 457 26.69 -28.00 9.48
N GLU A 458 26.31 -29.11 10.12
CA GLU A 458 27.00 -30.39 10.07
C GLU A 458 26.06 -31.43 9.47
N PHE A 459 26.59 -32.29 8.62
CA PHE A 459 25.86 -33.41 8.03
C PHE A 459 26.78 -34.61 7.97
N GLU A 460 26.40 -35.67 8.67
CA GLU A 460 27.22 -36.87 8.80
C GLU A 460 26.37 -38.13 8.84
N LEU A 461 26.92 -39.20 8.27
CA LEU A 461 26.35 -40.54 8.35
C LEU A 461 27.18 -41.34 9.35
N ALA A 462 26.59 -41.63 10.51
CA ALA A 462 27.22 -42.34 11.62
C ALA A 462 26.73 -43.79 11.68
N GLY A 463 27.64 -44.74 11.48
CA GLY A 463 27.39 -46.18 11.59
C GLY A 463 28.55 -46.88 12.30
N PRO A 464 28.74 -48.19 12.12
CA PRO A 464 29.92 -48.89 12.62
C PRO A 464 31.18 -48.35 11.92
N GLY A 465 32.08 -47.71 12.65
CA GLY A 465 33.32 -47.11 12.13
C GLY A 465 33.36 -45.58 12.23
N GLU A 466 34.32 -44.95 11.54
CA GLU A 466 34.45 -43.50 11.47
C GLU A 466 33.23 -42.85 10.76
N PRO A 467 32.63 -41.78 11.30
CA PRO A 467 31.51 -41.09 10.67
C PRO A 467 31.88 -40.52 9.29
N GLN A 468 31.04 -40.79 8.29
CA GLN A 468 31.20 -40.20 6.97
C GLN A 468 30.63 -38.78 6.96
N ARG A 469 31.53 -37.79 6.91
CA ARG A 469 31.18 -36.35 6.88
C ARG A 469 31.00 -35.82 5.47
N TYR A 470 30.10 -34.85 5.33
CA TYR A 470 29.78 -34.19 4.07
C TYR A 470 30.20 -32.73 4.10
N SER A 471 30.72 -32.22 2.99
CA SER A 471 31.20 -30.84 2.88
C SER A 471 30.03 -29.90 2.58
N TYR A 472 29.80 -28.91 3.44
CA TYR A 472 28.82 -27.86 3.21
C TYR A 472 29.11 -27.10 1.90
N GLY A 473 28.08 -26.87 1.10
CA GLY A 473 28.16 -26.15 -0.18
C GLY A 473 28.76 -26.93 -1.34
N ALA A 474 29.34 -28.12 -1.09
CA ALA A 474 29.85 -29.02 -2.12
C ALA A 474 29.05 -30.32 -2.20
N ASP A 475 28.87 -31.01 -1.07
CA ASP A 475 28.12 -32.26 -0.99
C ASP A 475 26.64 -32.01 -0.66
N PHE A 476 26.35 -31.03 0.19
CA PHE A 476 24.99 -30.75 0.65
C PHE A 476 24.77 -29.27 0.96
N VAL A 477 23.51 -28.85 0.87
CA VAL A 477 23.02 -27.57 1.37
C VAL A 477 21.83 -27.82 2.31
N PRO A 478 21.91 -27.40 3.58
CA PRO A 478 20.80 -27.51 4.52
C PRO A 478 19.79 -26.40 4.25
N LEU A 479 18.51 -26.68 4.52
CA LEU A 479 17.49 -25.64 4.53
C LEU A 479 17.36 -25.05 5.94
N PRO A 480 16.97 -23.76 6.09
CA PRO A 480 16.75 -23.18 7.41
C PRO A 480 15.60 -23.88 8.15
N SER A 481 15.72 -23.97 9.47
CA SER A 481 14.66 -24.49 10.34
C SER A 481 13.63 -23.39 10.62
N ARG A 482 12.34 -23.74 10.49
CA ARG A 482 11.21 -22.83 10.75
C ARG A 482 10.68 -22.91 12.18
N ASP A 483 11.03 -23.98 12.88
CA ASP A 483 10.51 -24.29 14.20
C ASP A 483 11.48 -23.90 15.33
N ALA A 484 12.79 -23.97 15.08
CA ALA A 484 13.80 -23.78 16.11
C ALA A 484 15.09 -23.11 15.60
N GLY A 485 15.72 -22.28 16.44
CA GLY A 485 16.98 -21.60 16.12
C GLY A 485 18.20 -22.52 16.07
N SER A 486 18.09 -23.71 16.65
CA SER A 486 19.09 -24.77 16.51
C SER A 486 18.34 -26.08 16.32
N THR A 487 18.83 -26.92 15.43
CA THR A 487 18.34 -28.28 15.22
C THR A 487 19.55 -29.20 15.24
N ASP A 488 19.51 -30.24 16.04
CA ASP A 488 20.43 -31.38 15.99
C ASP A 488 19.57 -32.64 16.00
N ALA A 489 19.45 -33.27 14.84
CA ALA A 489 18.54 -34.38 14.61
C ALA A 489 19.29 -35.56 14.02
N SER A 490 19.02 -36.76 14.54
CA SER A 490 19.61 -38.01 14.06
C SER A 490 18.55 -39.08 13.92
N ALA A 491 18.49 -39.72 12.76
CA ALA A 491 17.52 -40.77 12.47
C ALA A 491 18.06 -41.79 11.47
N ASP A 492 17.40 -42.96 11.41
CA ASP A 492 17.62 -43.90 10.32
C ASP A 492 17.11 -43.28 9.01
N ILE A 493 17.68 -43.72 7.88
CA ILE A 493 17.33 -43.23 6.54
C ILE A 493 16.70 -44.32 5.68
N VAL A 494 15.71 -43.94 4.88
CA VAL A 494 15.06 -44.79 3.88
C VAL A 494 14.95 -44.06 2.55
N TYR A 495 14.92 -44.80 1.44
CA TYR A 495 14.78 -44.25 0.09
C TYR A 495 13.37 -44.53 -0.47
N ALA A 496 12.71 -43.47 -0.94
CA ALA A 496 11.33 -43.52 -1.44
C ALA A 496 11.24 -42.95 -2.86
N GLY A 497 12.09 -43.37 -3.79
CA GLY A 497 11.92 -42.98 -5.21
C GLY A 497 11.96 -41.47 -5.42
N HIS A 498 10.92 -40.91 -6.03
CA HIS A 498 10.69 -39.46 -6.10
C HIS A 498 9.83 -38.94 -4.94
N GLY A 499 9.32 -39.80 -4.08
CA GLY A 499 8.46 -39.47 -2.94
C GLY A 499 7.01 -39.25 -3.33
N ILE A 500 6.53 -39.95 -4.35
CA ILE A 500 5.23 -39.72 -4.99
C ILE A 500 4.23 -40.84 -4.64
N VAL A 501 2.98 -40.46 -4.44
CA VAL A 501 1.82 -41.36 -4.43
C VAL A 501 0.83 -40.87 -5.48
N ALA A 502 0.68 -41.63 -6.56
CA ALA A 502 -0.18 -41.34 -7.71
C ALA A 502 -0.88 -42.64 -8.17
N PRO A 503 -1.95 -43.07 -7.49
CA PRO A 503 -2.60 -44.36 -7.75
C PRO A 503 -3.15 -44.49 -9.17
N HIS A 504 -3.59 -43.39 -9.80
CA HIS A 504 -4.06 -43.37 -11.18
C HIS A 504 -2.97 -43.69 -12.21
N LEU A 505 -1.71 -43.56 -11.82
CA LEU A 505 -0.52 -43.96 -12.61
C LEU A 505 0.08 -45.28 -12.11
N GLY A 506 -0.55 -45.94 -11.13
CA GLY A 506 -0.01 -47.14 -10.49
C GLY A 506 1.28 -46.90 -9.72
N LEU A 507 1.56 -45.65 -9.31
CA LEU A 507 2.78 -45.28 -8.61
C LEU A 507 2.52 -45.05 -7.13
N ASP A 508 3.27 -45.76 -6.28
CA ASP A 508 3.34 -45.51 -4.85
C ASP A 508 4.76 -45.81 -4.38
N ASP A 509 5.57 -44.76 -4.25
CA ASP A 509 6.95 -44.85 -3.81
C ASP A 509 7.09 -45.29 -2.34
N TYR A 510 6.02 -45.17 -1.55
CA TYR A 510 5.96 -45.56 -0.15
C TYR A 510 5.38 -46.96 0.08
N ALA A 511 4.86 -47.61 -0.97
CA ALA A 511 4.27 -48.94 -0.87
C ALA A 511 5.22 -49.94 -0.19
N GLY A 512 4.83 -50.43 0.99
CA GLY A 512 5.61 -51.36 1.81
C GLY A 512 6.90 -50.79 2.41
N LEU A 513 7.07 -49.46 2.44
CA LEU A 513 8.23 -48.77 3.02
C LEU A 513 7.90 -48.30 4.44
N ASP A 514 8.71 -48.69 5.43
CA ASP A 514 8.57 -48.18 6.79
C ASP A 514 9.31 -46.83 6.94
N ALA A 515 8.61 -45.74 6.66
CA ALA A 515 9.12 -44.38 6.84
C ALA A 515 8.96 -43.83 8.28
N LYS A 516 8.28 -44.55 9.17
CA LYS A 516 7.91 -44.04 10.49
C LYS A 516 9.14 -43.74 11.35
N GLY A 517 9.26 -42.49 11.81
CA GLY A 517 10.37 -42.04 12.65
C GLY A 517 11.71 -41.90 11.93
N LYS A 518 11.73 -41.96 10.59
CA LYS A 518 12.95 -41.95 9.77
C LYS A 518 13.07 -40.69 8.92
N PHE A 519 14.28 -40.43 8.43
CA PHE A 519 14.50 -39.48 7.35
C PHE A 519 14.28 -40.17 6.00
N VAL A 520 13.56 -39.52 5.10
CA VAL A 520 13.25 -40.05 3.76
C VAL A 520 14.11 -39.35 2.72
N LEU A 521 14.84 -40.13 1.92
CA LEU A 521 15.59 -39.70 0.75
C LEU A 521 14.68 -39.79 -0.49
N VAL A 522 14.62 -38.72 -1.28
CA VAL A 522 13.85 -38.68 -2.53
C VAL A 522 14.67 -38.06 -3.67
N LEU A 523 14.45 -38.50 -4.90
CA LEU A 523 15.01 -37.86 -6.09
C LEU A 523 14.32 -36.51 -6.37
N ALA A 524 15.10 -35.52 -6.78
CA ALA A 524 14.57 -34.26 -7.30
C ALA A 524 13.74 -34.47 -8.58
N GLY A 525 12.78 -33.58 -8.84
CA GLY A 525 11.91 -33.67 -10.03
C GLY A 525 10.86 -34.78 -9.94
N SER A 526 10.36 -35.22 -11.08
CA SER A 526 9.36 -36.28 -11.26
C SER A 526 9.87 -37.32 -12.27
N PRO A 527 9.39 -38.58 -12.23
CA PRO A 527 9.81 -39.57 -13.21
C PRO A 527 9.34 -39.22 -14.63
N ARG A 528 10.11 -39.63 -15.65
CA ARG A 528 9.82 -39.32 -17.07
C ARG A 528 8.45 -39.75 -17.59
N LEU A 529 7.84 -40.76 -16.96
CA LEU A 529 6.50 -41.23 -17.29
C LEU A 529 5.41 -40.16 -17.03
N MET A 530 5.70 -39.14 -16.22
CA MET A 530 4.82 -38.00 -16.00
C MET A 530 5.15 -36.87 -16.97
N SER A 531 4.12 -36.26 -17.56
CA SER A 531 4.26 -35.08 -18.43
C SER A 531 3.36 -33.93 -17.97
N GLY A 532 3.64 -32.73 -18.49
CA GLY A 532 2.85 -31.53 -18.24
C GLY A 532 2.66 -31.19 -16.76
N ASP A 533 1.44 -30.81 -16.41
CA ASP A 533 1.09 -30.33 -15.07
C ASP A 533 1.17 -31.39 -13.97
N GLN A 534 0.96 -32.67 -14.31
CA GLN A 534 1.13 -33.77 -13.36
C GLN A 534 2.58 -33.84 -12.89
N ALA A 535 3.52 -33.78 -13.83
CA ALA A 535 4.94 -33.75 -13.52
C ALA A 535 5.31 -32.53 -12.64
N ALA A 536 4.69 -31.38 -12.88
CA ALA A 536 4.87 -30.17 -12.08
C ALA A 536 4.38 -30.33 -10.65
N HIS A 537 3.13 -30.79 -10.50
CA HIS A 537 2.50 -31.05 -9.23
C HIS A 537 3.34 -31.99 -8.37
N PHE A 538 3.78 -33.12 -8.94
CA PHE A 538 4.55 -34.14 -8.22
C PHE A 538 6.03 -33.82 -8.03
N ALA A 539 6.61 -32.90 -8.83
CA ALA A 539 7.95 -32.40 -8.58
C ALA A 539 8.03 -31.45 -7.37
N SER A 540 6.90 -30.93 -6.90
CA SER A 540 6.84 -29.97 -5.80
C SER A 540 7.47 -30.51 -4.51
N PRO A 541 8.51 -29.84 -3.95
CA PRO A 541 9.09 -30.22 -2.67
C PRO A 541 8.06 -30.25 -1.55
N ARG A 542 7.10 -29.30 -1.55
CA ARG A 542 6.05 -29.20 -0.53
C ARG A 542 5.14 -30.43 -0.53
N LEU A 543 4.75 -30.92 -1.71
CA LEU A 543 3.95 -32.14 -1.81
C LEU A 543 4.72 -33.35 -1.28
N LYS A 544 6.00 -33.48 -1.66
CA LYS A 544 6.86 -34.58 -1.20
C LYS A 544 7.04 -34.58 0.32
N GLN A 545 7.19 -33.41 0.93
CA GLN A 545 7.21 -33.30 2.40
C GLN A 545 5.88 -33.74 3.00
N ALA A 546 4.74 -33.38 2.41
CA ALA A 546 3.41 -33.77 2.92
C ALA A 546 3.19 -35.28 2.82
N LEU A 547 3.60 -35.89 1.69
CA LEU A 547 3.54 -37.34 1.50
C LEU A 547 4.49 -38.07 2.47
N ALA A 548 5.71 -37.58 2.68
CA ALA A 548 6.62 -38.14 3.67
C ALA A 548 6.03 -38.08 5.09
N ALA A 549 5.40 -36.95 5.45
CA ALA A 549 4.72 -36.77 6.73
C ALA A 549 3.56 -37.74 6.91
N ALA A 550 2.74 -37.93 5.86
CA ALA A 550 1.62 -38.87 5.88
C ALA A 550 2.06 -40.32 6.13
N HIS A 551 3.29 -40.66 5.74
CA HIS A 551 3.91 -41.98 5.99
C HIS A 551 4.74 -42.03 7.27
N GLY A 552 4.65 -41.01 8.13
CA GLY A 552 5.27 -40.98 9.45
C GLY A 552 6.75 -40.61 9.49
N ALA A 553 7.31 -40.11 8.38
CA ALA A 553 8.67 -39.59 8.36
C ALA A 553 8.83 -38.44 9.36
N ILE A 554 10.08 -38.12 9.73
CA ILE A 554 10.42 -36.96 10.58
C ILE A 554 11.36 -35.97 9.87
N GLY A 555 11.70 -36.22 8.60
CA GLY A 555 12.46 -35.32 7.76
C GLY A 555 12.56 -35.80 6.32
N LEU A 556 12.67 -34.85 5.39
CA LEU A 556 12.88 -35.11 3.96
C LEU A 556 14.28 -34.65 3.55
N ILE A 557 14.95 -35.42 2.69
CA ILE A 557 16.22 -35.07 2.07
C ILE A 557 16.11 -35.28 0.57
N THR A 558 16.45 -34.26 -0.20
CA THR A 558 16.38 -34.32 -1.66
C THR A 558 17.75 -34.68 -2.24
N LEU A 559 17.78 -35.67 -3.13
CA LEU A 559 18.93 -36.06 -3.93
C LEU A 559 18.81 -35.38 -5.30
N GLN A 560 19.74 -34.49 -5.62
CA GLN A 560 19.80 -33.91 -6.97
C GLN A 560 20.03 -35.00 -8.01
N THR A 561 19.44 -34.81 -9.19
CA THR A 561 19.72 -35.62 -10.38
C THR A 561 20.58 -34.80 -11.34
N PRO A 562 21.39 -35.42 -12.21
CA PRO A 562 22.17 -34.66 -13.21
C PRO A 562 21.32 -33.71 -14.06
N ALA A 563 20.10 -34.13 -14.43
CA ALA A 563 19.17 -33.29 -15.17
C ALA A 563 18.69 -32.08 -14.35
N ASN A 564 18.30 -32.29 -13.09
CA ASN A 564 17.80 -31.22 -12.22
C ASN A 564 18.92 -30.25 -11.83
N GLU A 565 20.12 -30.76 -11.53
CA GLU A 565 21.28 -29.93 -11.20
C GLU A 565 21.78 -29.12 -12.40
N ALA A 566 21.76 -29.69 -13.62
CA ALA A 566 22.06 -28.95 -14.83
C ALA A 566 21.03 -27.85 -15.12
N GLN A 567 19.77 -28.07 -14.77
CA GLN A 567 18.69 -27.10 -14.99
C GLN A 567 18.70 -25.96 -13.97
N PHE A 568 18.89 -26.26 -12.68
CA PHE A 568 18.70 -25.28 -11.60
C PHE A 568 20.01 -24.85 -10.91
N GLY A 569 21.11 -25.58 -11.12
CA GLY A 569 22.44 -25.27 -10.59
C GLY A 569 22.55 -25.40 -9.06
N PHE A 570 23.34 -26.34 -8.56
CA PHE A 570 23.54 -26.50 -7.11
C PHE A 570 24.16 -25.27 -6.44
N ALA A 571 25.14 -24.63 -7.09
CA ALA A 571 25.73 -23.38 -6.60
C ALA A 571 24.72 -22.21 -6.58
N GLN A 572 23.76 -22.18 -7.50
CA GLN A 572 22.70 -21.17 -7.51
C GLN A 572 21.71 -21.41 -6.36
N LEU A 573 21.36 -22.67 -6.09
CA LEU A 573 20.56 -23.04 -4.93
C LEU A 573 21.24 -22.61 -3.62
N LEU A 574 22.54 -22.86 -3.49
CA LEU A 574 23.33 -22.42 -2.33
C LEU A 574 23.26 -20.91 -2.14
N ARG A 575 23.55 -20.13 -3.20
CA ARG A 575 23.46 -18.65 -3.17
C ARG A 575 22.08 -18.19 -2.75
N THR A 576 21.03 -18.75 -3.36
CA THR A 576 19.64 -18.41 -3.06
C THR A 576 19.31 -18.61 -1.57
N LEU A 577 19.73 -19.73 -0.98
CA LEU A 577 19.48 -20.04 0.43
C LEU A 577 20.35 -19.20 1.40
N GLN A 578 21.47 -18.65 0.94
CA GLN A 578 22.35 -17.77 1.72
C GLN A 578 21.89 -16.31 1.68
N ASP A 579 21.44 -15.86 0.51
CA ASP A 579 21.10 -14.47 0.23
C ASP A 579 19.66 -14.13 0.65
N PHE A 580 18.71 -15.05 0.44
CA PHE A 580 17.30 -14.82 0.71
C PHE A 580 16.79 -15.52 1.96
N ARG A 581 15.78 -14.89 2.58
CA ARG A 581 15.06 -15.45 3.74
C ARG A 581 14.00 -16.44 3.25
N SER A 582 13.79 -17.52 4.02
CA SER A 582 12.64 -18.41 3.82
C SER A 582 11.52 -18.03 4.77
N TYR A 583 10.27 -18.09 4.30
CA TYR A 583 9.11 -17.67 5.08
C TYR A 583 8.10 -18.79 5.31
N ALA A 584 7.34 -18.64 6.38
CA ALA A 584 6.09 -19.34 6.66
C ALA A 584 5.11 -18.34 7.29
N TRP A 585 3.81 -18.46 7.00
CA TRP A 585 2.82 -17.71 7.76
C TRP A 585 2.54 -18.43 9.09
N LEU A 586 2.08 -17.72 10.12
CA LEU A 586 1.82 -18.29 11.45
C LEU A 586 0.32 -18.36 11.70
N ASP A 587 -0.16 -19.47 12.26
CA ASP A 587 -1.51 -19.54 12.79
C ASP A 587 -1.67 -18.76 14.12
N ALA A 588 -2.89 -18.75 14.66
CA ALA A 588 -3.20 -18.09 15.91
C ALA A 588 -2.39 -18.62 17.12
N SER A 589 -1.89 -19.86 17.06
CA SER A 589 -1.02 -20.44 18.10
C SER A 589 0.46 -20.09 17.92
N GLY A 590 0.82 -19.39 16.83
CA GLY A 590 2.20 -19.07 16.49
C GLY A 590 2.97 -20.23 15.85
N LYS A 591 2.26 -21.29 15.44
CA LYS A 591 2.85 -22.41 14.71
C LYS A 591 3.02 -22.01 13.24
N PRO A 592 4.17 -22.27 12.62
CA PRO A 592 4.34 -22.11 11.19
C PRO A 592 3.29 -22.89 10.41
N GLN A 593 2.84 -22.30 9.32
CA GLN A 593 1.88 -22.79 8.35
C GLN A 593 2.37 -22.39 6.95
N GLY A 594 1.80 -23.00 5.92
CA GLY A 594 2.36 -22.92 4.57
C GLY A 594 3.66 -23.73 4.48
N GLY A 595 3.49 -25.01 4.17
CA GLY A 595 4.58 -25.99 4.16
C GLY A 595 4.95 -26.58 5.53
N ALA A 596 4.20 -26.29 6.61
CA ALA A 596 4.50 -26.74 7.97
C ALA A 596 3.52 -27.79 8.56
N THR A 597 2.51 -28.20 7.79
CA THR A 597 1.78 -29.47 8.04
C THR A 597 2.60 -30.70 7.63
N ALA A 598 3.81 -30.47 7.09
CA ALA A 598 4.68 -31.46 6.51
C ALA A 598 6.00 -31.58 7.31
N VAL A 599 6.74 -32.67 7.09
CA VAL A 599 8.05 -32.87 7.74
C VAL A 599 9.07 -31.84 7.28
N PRO A 600 10.06 -31.46 8.11
CA PRO A 600 11.09 -30.51 7.71
C PRO A 600 11.90 -31.04 6.51
N HIS A 601 12.09 -30.21 5.49
CA HIS A 601 13.12 -30.46 4.48
C HIS A 601 14.48 -30.15 5.12
N LEU A 602 15.29 -31.19 5.30
CA LEU A 602 16.52 -31.12 6.07
C LEU A 602 17.66 -30.57 5.22
N ALA A 603 17.90 -31.20 4.06
CA ALA A 603 18.96 -30.82 3.14
C ALA A 603 18.65 -31.25 1.71
N THR A 604 19.30 -30.59 0.77
CA THR A 604 19.47 -31.05 -0.61
C THR A 604 20.91 -31.46 -0.83
N LEU A 605 21.14 -32.68 -1.33
CA LEU A 605 22.47 -33.16 -1.70
C LEU A 605 22.72 -32.88 -3.17
N SER A 606 23.92 -32.42 -3.51
CA SER A 606 24.39 -32.36 -4.89
C SER A 606 24.47 -33.76 -5.49
N VAL A 607 24.65 -33.87 -6.81
CA VAL A 607 24.90 -35.16 -7.47
C VAL A 607 26.09 -35.88 -6.84
N THR A 608 27.18 -35.16 -6.51
CA THR A 608 28.36 -35.76 -5.86
C THR A 608 28.07 -36.21 -4.44
N GLY A 609 27.35 -35.41 -3.64
CA GLY A 609 26.95 -35.77 -2.29
C GLY A 609 25.99 -36.96 -2.27
N ALA A 610 25.04 -37.01 -3.22
CA ALA A 610 24.10 -38.11 -3.37
C ALA A 610 24.81 -39.42 -3.73
N GLU A 611 25.73 -39.40 -4.70
CA GLU A 611 26.55 -40.59 -5.04
C GLU A 611 27.38 -41.05 -3.82
N LYS A 612 28.01 -40.11 -3.11
CA LYS A 612 28.76 -40.40 -1.88
C LYS A 612 27.91 -41.08 -0.80
N LEU A 613 26.64 -40.67 -0.64
CA LEU A 613 25.70 -41.30 0.29
C LEU A 613 25.25 -42.69 -0.19
N LEU A 614 24.88 -42.82 -1.45
CA LEU A 614 24.33 -44.06 -2.02
C LEU A 614 25.37 -45.18 -2.14
N ASN A 615 26.64 -44.84 -2.37
CA ASN A 615 27.75 -45.79 -2.37
C ASN A 615 27.85 -46.57 -1.05
N ARG A 616 27.44 -45.99 0.09
CA ARG A 616 27.42 -46.69 1.38
C ARG A 616 26.42 -47.86 1.41
N ALA A 617 25.37 -47.77 0.62
CA ALA A 617 24.35 -48.80 0.41
C ALA A 617 24.60 -49.65 -0.85
N GLY A 618 25.77 -49.52 -1.49
CA GLY A 618 26.13 -50.27 -2.69
C GLY A 618 25.28 -49.94 -3.93
N MET A 619 24.78 -48.71 -4.02
CA MET A 619 23.88 -48.26 -5.09
C MET A 619 24.45 -47.02 -5.80
N ARG A 620 24.24 -46.90 -7.11
CA ARG A 620 24.61 -45.70 -7.89
C ARG A 620 23.39 -44.83 -8.15
N LEU A 621 23.56 -43.50 -8.14
CA LEU A 621 22.45 -42.57 -8.41
C LEU A 621 21.82 -42.81 -9.79
N ALA A 622 22.64 -43.07 -10.81
CA ALA A 622 22.16 -43.36 -12.16
C ALA A 622 21.24 -44.59 -12.24
N GLU A 623 21.47 -45.61 -11.41
CA GLU A 623 20.62 -46.81 -11.36
C GLU A 623 19.26 -46.50 -10.73
N LEU A 624 19.24 -45.69 -9.67
CA LEU A 624 17.98 -45.24 -9.05
C LEU A 624 17.15 -44.39 -10.00
N ILE A 625 17.78 -43.46 -10.73
CA ILE A 625 17.11 -42.64 -11.74
C ILE A 625 16.53 -43.53 -12.86
N ALA A 626 17.32 -44.46 -13.40
CA ALA A 626 16.85 -45.34 -14.48
C ALA A 626 15.66 -46.20 -14.05
N ARG A 627 15.64 -46.70 -12.82
CA ARG A 627 14.50 -47.44 -12.26
C ARG A 627 13.26 -46.56 -12.10
N ALA A 628 13.43 -45.36 -11.56
CA ALA A 628 12.35 -44.40 -11.38
C ALA A 628 11.73 -43.98 -12.72
N ASP A 629 12.55 -43.75 -13.74
CA ASP A 629 12.10 -43.42 -15.10
C ASP A 629 11.32 -44.55 -15.78
N GLN A 630 11.55 -45.80 -15.36
CA GLN A 630 10.77 -46.98 -15.79
C GLN A 630 9.51 -47.22 -14.95
N GLY A 631 9.26 -46.40 -13.92
CA GLY A 631 8.14 -46.60 -12.98
C GLY A 631 8.31 -47.83 -12.08
N LEU A 632 9.53 -48.35 -11.91
CA LEU A 632 9.79 -49.49 -11.05
C LEU A 632 9.73 -49.09 -9.57
N PRO A 633 9.24 -49.97 -8.67
CA PRO A 633 9.24 -49.69 -7.24
C PRO A 633 10.65 -49.35 -6.72
N PRO A 634 10.77 -48.36 -5.80
CA PRO A 634 12.03 -48.00 -5.19
C PRO A 634 12.68 -49.21 -4.48
N PRO A 635 13.97 -49.50 -4.73
CA PRO A 635 14.66 -50.56 -4.01
C PRO A 635 14.76 -50.22 -2.51
N ARG A 636 14.77 -51.27 -1.67
CA ARG A 636 15.05 -51.12 -0.24
C ARG A 636 16.56 -51.01 -0.05
N LEU A 637 17.03 -49.84 0.36
CA LEU A 637 18.44 -49.58 0.62
C LEU A 637 18.74 -49.77 2.11
N ALA A 638 19.77 -50.55 2.42
CA ALA A 638 20.25 -50.75 3.77
C ALA A 638 21.51 -49.90 4.00
N PHE A 639 21.35 -48.75 4.66
CA PHE A 639 22.48 -47.86 4.95
C PHE A 639 23.29 -48.30 6.17
N GLY A 640 22.67 -49.04 7.11
CA GLY A 640 23.33 -49.53 8.32
C GLY A 640 23.91 -48.43 9.22
N ALA A 641 23.37 -47.22 9.12
CA ALA A 641 23.88 -46.01 9.75
C ALA A 641 22.75 -45.00 9.95
N LYS A 642 22.90 -44.15 10.96
CA LYS A 642 22.03 -43.00 11.20
C LYS A 642 22.61 -41.77 10.53
N LEU A 643 21.75 -40.97 9.95
CA LEU A 643 22.14 -39.68 9.43
C LEU A 643 21.88 -38.63 10.50
N ARG A 644 22.90 -37.83 10.85
CA ARG A 644 22.80 -36.67 11.72
C ARG A 644 22.90 -35.40 10.90
N ILE A 645 22.00 -34.46 11.18
CA ILE A 645 22.08 -33.08 10.69
C ILE A 645 22.00 -32.13 11.87
N ALA A 646 23.02 -31.29 12.01
CA ALA A 646 23.00 -30.15 12.91
C ALA A 646 22.96 -28.86 12.08
N ARG A 647 22.12 -27.90 12.45
CA ARG A 647 22.02 -26.60 11.77
C ARG A 647 21.59 -25.50 12.75
N LYS A 648 22.03 -24.27 12.52
CA LYS A 648 21.51 -23.08 13.21
C LYS A 648 20.78 -22.15 12.25
N SER A 649 19.68 -21.58 12.73
CA SER A 649 18.84 -20.66 11.97
C SER A 649 18.49 -19.44 12.80
N GLN A 650 18.48 -18.28 12.16
CA GLN A 650 17.90 -17.07 12.71
C GLN A 650 16.41 -17.07 12.36
N LEU A 651 15.55 -16.78 13.35
CA LEU A 651 14.10 -16.67 13.16
C LEU A 651 13.65 -15.27 13.54
N GLN A 652 12.78 -14.68 12.73
CA GLN A 652 12.22 -13.36 12.96
C GLN A 652 10.73 -13.38 12.63
N ASP A 653 9.89 -13.13 13.64
CA ASP A 653 8.47 -12.91 13.42
C ASP A 653 8.23 -11.48 12.97
N MET A 654 7.40 -11.31 11.95
CA MET A 654 7.01 -10.03 11.36
C MET A 654 5.57 -10.09 10.86
N ALA A 655 5.03 -8.97 10.41
CA ALA A 655 3.72 -8.90 9.77
C ALA A 655 3.90 -8.44 8.34
N SER A 656 3.12 -9.01 7.42
CA SER A 656 2.94 -8.51 6.07
C SER A 656 1.46 -8.48 5.73
N ALA A 657 1.08 -7.83 4.63
CA ALA A 657 -0.31 -7.71 4.25
C ALA A 657 -0.55 -7.97 2.76
N ASN A 658 -1.60 -8.75 2.48
CA ASN A 658 -2.30 -8.70 1.21
C ASN A 658 -3.15 -7.41 1.16
N VAL A 659 -3.45 -6.91 -0.04
CA VAL A 659 -4.37 -5.79 -0.29
C VAL A 659 -5.60 -6.29 -1.04
N LEU A 660 -6.77 -6.17 -0.41
CA LEU A 660 -8.04 -6.73 -0.87
C LEU A 660 -9.07 -5.61 -1.08
N GLY A 661 -9.52 -5.45 -2.32
CA GLY A 661 -10.64 -4.57 -2.69
C GLY A 661 -11.75 -5.35 -3.39
N ARG A 662 -13.02 -4.92 -3.24
CA ARG A 662 -14.17 -5.58 -3.85
C ARG A 662 -15.04 -4.61 -4.64
N ILE A 663 -15.46 -5.02 -5.81
CA ILE A 663 -16.61 -4.44 -6.51
C ILE A 663 -17.80 -5.35 -6.24
N GLU A 664 -18.84 -4.82 -5.59
CA GLU A 664 -20.05 -5.59 -5.27
C GLU A 664 -20.90 -5.85 -6.51
N GLY A 665 -21.34 -7.11 -6.67
CA GLY A 665 -22.20 -7.52 -7.78
C GLY A 665 -23.61 -6.91 -7.71
N SER A 666 -24.25 -6.76 -8.87
CA SER A 666 -25.60 -6.20 -9.02
C SER A 666 -26.72 -7.21 -8.80
N ASP A 667 -26.47 -8.51 -9.02
CA ASP A 667 -27.47 -9.56 -8.91
C ASP A 667 -27.67 -9.96 -7.44
N ALA A 668 -28.91 -9.96 -6.97
CA ALA A 668 -29.23 -10.14 -5.56
C ALA A 668 -28.74 -11.49 -4.99
N LEU A 669 -28.66 -12.53 -5.82
CA LEU A 669 -28.19 -13.86 -5.42
C LEU A 669 -26.71 -14.04 -5.74
N LEU A 670 -26.29 -13.65 -6.94
CA LEU A 670 -24.93 -13.91 -7.41
C LEU A 670 -23.89 -12.97 -6.82
N LYS A 671 -24.27 -11.83 -6.23
CA LYS A 671 -23.31 -10.92 -5.57
C LYS A 671 -22.51 -11.56 -4.43
N HIS A 672 -22.98 -12.69 -3.89
CA HIS A 672 -22.30 -13.47 -2.86
C HIS A 672 -21.28 -14.49 -3.41
N GLU A 673 -21.23 -14.64 -4.74
CA GLU A 673 -20.19 -15.37 -5.46
C GLU A 673 -19.11 -14.39 -5.93
N HIS A 674 -17.84 -14.82 -5.86
CA HIS A 674 -16.70 -13.94 -6.11
C HIS A 674 -15.81 -14.49 -7.21
N VAL A 675 -15.63 -13.69 -8.26
CA VAL A 675 -14.51 -13.85 -9.20
C VAL A 675 -13.31 -13.13 -8.59
N VAL A 676 -12.16 -13.79 -8.52
CA VAL A 676 -10.96 -13.22 -7.91
C VAL A 676 -9.93 -12.90 -8.98
N VAL A 677 -9.35 -11.71 -8.95
CA VAL A 677 -8.17 -11.34 -9.73
C VAL A 677 -6.98 -11.15 -8.80
N THR A 678 -5.85 -11.75 -9.14
CA THR A 678 -4.63 -11.70 -8.33
C THR A 678 -3.45 -11.13 -9.12
N ALA A 679 -2.57 -10.43 -8.41
CA ALA A 679 -1.20 -10.14 -8.80
C ALA A 679 -0.39 -10.00 -7.50
N HIS A 680 0.84 -10.49 -7.42
CA HIS A 680 1.64 -10.29 -6.21
C HIS A 680 2.28 -8.91 -6.18
N LEU A 681 2.50 -8.41 -4.96
CA LEU A 681 3.02 -7.07 -4.69
C LEU A 681 4.44 -7.09 -4.14
N ASP A 682 4.82 -8.17 -3.45
CA ASP A 682 6.14 -8.33 -2.86
C ASP A 682 7.18 -8.73 -3.91
N HIS A 683 8.40 -8.23 -3.79
CA HIS A 683 9.54 -8.73 -4.57
C HIS A 683 10.69 -9.15 -3.64
N LEU A 684 11.92 -9.24 -4.14
CA LEU A 684 13.04 -9.89 -3.44
C LEU A 684 13.79 -9.00 -2.43
N GLY A 685 13.45 -7.70 -2.33
CA GLY A 685 14.09 -6.78 -1.39
C GLY A 685 15.44 -6.25 -1.88
N THR A 686 16.48 -6.40 -1.07
CA THR A 686 17.83 -5.90 -1.39
C THR A 686 18.87 -7.01 -1.33
N ALA A 687 19.76 -7.07 -2.32
CA ALA A 687 20.87 -8.01 -2.40
C ALA A 687 21.93 -7.74 -1.29
N PRO A 688 22.07 -8.63 -0.29
CA PRO A 688 23.06 -8.43 0.78
C PRO A 688 24.48 -8.53 0.22
N GLY A 689 25.32 -7.53 0.49
CA GLY A 689 26.74 -7.58 0.11
C GLY A 689 27.07 -7.23 -1.35
N ALA A 690 26.07 -6.92 -2.19
CA ALA A 690 26.30 -6.42 -3.55
C ALA A 690 27.03 -5.05 -3.56
N THR A 691 27.77 -4.76 -4.63
CA THR A 691 28.40 -3.46 -4.90
C THR A 691 27.68 -2.78 -6.07
N GLY A 692 27.43 -1.47 -5.98
CA GLY A 692 26.60 -0.75 -6.94
C GLY A 692 25.11 -0.81 -6.56
N ASP A 693 24.25 -0.97 -7.57
CA ASP A 693 22.82 -1.19 -7.37
C ASP A 693 22.56 -2.55 -6.71
N LYS A 694 21.62 -2.56 -5.76
CA LYS A 694 21.32 -3.68 -4.88
C LYS A 694 19.83 -3.91 -4.70
N VAL A 695 18.97 -3.07 -5.28
CA VAL A 695 17.54 -3.16 -5.07
C VAL A 695 16.96 -4.08 -6.12
N TYR A 696 16.14 -5.04 -5.71
CA TYR A 696 15.34 -5.83 -6.64
C TYR A 696 14.02 -5.06 -6.84
N ASN A 697 14.02 -4.12 -7.78
CA ASN A 697 12.91 -3.18 -7.98
C ASN A 697 11.65 -3.85 -8.50
N GLY A 698 11.76 -4.85 -9.38
CA GLY A 698 10.62 -5.63 -9.84
C GLY A 698 9.61 -4.81 -10.63
N ALA A 699 10.07 -4.15 -11.70
CA ALA A 699 9.20 -3.36 -12.56
C ALA A 699 8.25 -4.26 -13.37
N LEU A 700 8.77 -5.31 -14.01
CA LEU A 700 7.96 -6.34 -14.66
C LEU A 700 7.48 -7.37 -13.65
N ASP A 701 8.40 -7.97 -12.90
CA ASP A 701 8.13 -8.90 -11.81
C ASP A 701 8.18 -8.13 -10.49
N ASN A 702 7.15 -7.35 -10.16
CA ASN A 702 5.74 -7.61 -10.43
C ASN A 702 4.86 -6.36 -10.57
N ALA A 703 5.46 -5.17 -10.57
CA ALA A 703 4.73 -3.91 -10.52
C ALA A 703 3.75 -3.76 -11.69
N THR A 704 4.09 -4.28 -12.88
CA THR A 704 3.17 -4.28 -14.03
C THR A 704 1.87 -5.04 -13.77
N GLY A 705 1.90 -6.19 -13.11
CA GLY A 705 0.70 -6.97 -12.78
C GLY A 705 -0.23 -6.19 -11.85
N VAL A 706 0.35 -5.61 -10.78
CA VAL A 706 -0.39 -4.76 -9.82
C VAL A 706 -0.98 -3.53 -10.50
N ALA A 707 -0.23 -2.88 -11.39
CA ALA A 707 -0.70 -1.73 -12.15
C ALA A 707 -1.87 -2.10 -13.09
N VAL A 708 -1.79 -3.24 -13.77
CA VAL A 708 -2.85 -3.76 -14.64
C VAL A 708 -4.13 -4.04 -13.85
N ILE A 709 -4.05 -4.75 -12.71
CA ILE A 709 -5.26 -5.03 -11.92
C ILE A 709 -5.85 -3.77 -11.29
N SER A 710 -5.01 -2.79 -10.94
CA SER A 710 -5.44 -1.49 -10.41
C SER A 710 -6.20 -0.68 -11.46
N GLU A 711 -5.73 -0.69 -12.70
CA GLU A 711 -6.41 -0.01 -13.79
C GLU A 711 -7.68 -0.74 -14.23
N ALA A 712 -7.66 -2.08 -14.29
CA ALA A 712 -8.86 -2.87 -14.52
C ALA A 712 -9.92 -2.61 -13.44
N ALA A 713 -9.51 -2.48 -12.17
CA ALA A 713 -10.41 -2.12 -11.07
C ALA A 713 -11.09 -0.76 -11.28
N ARG A 714 -10.33 0.25 -11.70
CA ARG A 714 -10.84 1.59 -12.03
C ARG A 714 -11.86 1.55 -13.17
N LEU A 715 -11.57 0.80 -14.23
CA LEU A 715 -12.46 0.65 -15.38
C LEU A 715 -13.79 -0.01 -14.99
N ILE A 716 -13.72 -1.13 -14.25
CA ILE A 716 -14.91 -1.88 -13.85
C ILE A 716 -15.76 -1.06 -12.86
N ALA A 717 -15.13 -0.35 -11.92
CA ALA A 717 -15.85 0.47 -10.95
C ALA A 717 -16.57 1.67 -11.61
N ALA A 718 -16.09 2.14 -12.76
CA ALA A 718 -16.69 3.21 -13.55
C ALA A 718 -17.81 2.74 -14.49
N LEU A 719 -18.08 1.43 -14.59
CA LEU A 719 -19.13 0.92 -15.46
C LEU A 719 -20.52 1.42 -15.02
N PRO A 720 -21.40 1.76 -15.97
CA PRO A 720 -22.78 2.18 -15.66
C PRO A 720 -23.59 1.04 -15.04
N ALA A 721 -23.27 -0.21 -15.39
CA ALA A 721 -23.87 -1.41 -14.85
C ALA A 721 -22.79 -2.27 -14.18
N ARG A 722 -22.97 -2.58 -12.90
CA ARG A 722 -22.06 -3.47 -12.17
C ARG A 722 -22.24 -4.92 -12.64
N PRO A 723 -21.17 -5.73 -12.68
CA PRO A 723 -21.26 -7.15 -12.99
C PRO A 723 -22.20 -7.89 -12.04
N ARG A 724 -22.74 -9.05 -12.45
CA ARG A 724 -23.70 -9.82 -11.65
C ARG A 724 -23.08 -10.38 -10.36
N ARG A 725 -21.91 -11.01 -10.48
CA ARG A 725 -21.10 -11.46 -9.33
C ARG A 725 -20.22 -10.34 -8.79
N SER A 726 -19.82 -10.47 -7.53
CA SER A 726 -18.77 -9.60 -6.98
C SER A 726 -17.42 -9.95 -7.59
N ILE A 727 -16.54 -8.95 -7.73
CA ILE A 727 -15.14 -9.15 -8.16
C ILE A 727 -14.23 -8.73 -7.00
N LEU A 728 -13.34 -9.62 -6.60
CA LEU A 728 -12.31 -9.40 -5.57
C LEU A 728 -10.96 -9.18 -6.24
N PHE A 729 -10.34 -8.04 -5.95
CA PHE A 729 -8.99 -7.68 -6.37
C PHE A 729 -8.03 -7.93 -5.22
N VAL A 730 -7.02 -8.77 -5.45
CA VAL A 730 -6.09 -9.22 -4.42
C VAL A 730 -4.66 -8.96 -4.89
N ALA A 731 -4.01 -7.95 -4.30
CA ALA A 731 -2.58 -7.76 -4.39
C ALA A 731 -1.90 -8.55 -3.26
N SER A 732 -1.30 -9.70 -3.57
CA SER A 732 -0.80 -10.64 -2.56
C SER A 732 0.60 -10.26 -2.04
N THR A 733 0.96 -10.77 -0.86
CA THR A 733 2.33 -10.68 -0.32
C THR A 733 2.96 -12.06 -0.17
N ALA A 734 4.28 -12.12 -0.05
CA ALA A 734 5.04 -13.35 0.12
C ALA A 734 4.77 -14.40 -0.98
N GLU A 735 4.51 -13.96 -2.22
CA GLU A 735 4.46 -14.85 -3.38
C GLU A 735 5.85 -15.38 -3.68
N GLU A 736 6.88 -14.52 -3.62
CA GLU A 736 8.28 -14.88 -3.91
C GLU A 736 8.84 -15.88 -2.89
N ALA A 737 8.25 -15.88 -1.70
CA ALA A 737 8.52 -16.87 -0.65
C ALA A 737 7.72 -18.19 -0.84
N GLY A 738 7.03 -18.31 -1.97
CA GLY A 738 6.21 -19.43 -2.43
C GLY A 738 4.74 -19.28 -2.06
N LEU A 739 4.05 -18.34 -2.68
CA LEU A 739 2.58 -18.21 -2.73
C LEU A 739 1.90 -18.01 -1.36
N LEU A 740 2.61 -17.54 -0.33
CA LEU A 740 2.10 -17.59 1.05
C LEU A 740 0.90 -16.65 1.26
N GLY A 741 0.87 -15.50 0.59
CA GLY A 741 -0.24 -14.55 0.69
C GLY A 741 -1.52 -15.05 0.04
N SER A 742 -1.45 -15.58 -1.18
CA SER A 742 -2.63 -16.18 -1.86
C SER A 742 -3.12 -17.42 -1.13
N GLU A 743 -2.20 -18.24 -0.63
CA GLU A 743 -2.51 -19.41 0.18
C GLU A 743 -3.27 -19.02 1.45
N TYR A 744 -2.76 -18.03 2.18
CA TYR A 744 -3.42 -17.49 3.36
C TYR A 744 -4.81 -16.93 3.01
N PHE A 745 -4.91 -16.14 1.93
CA PHE A 745 -6.17 -15.57 1.47
C PHE A 745 -7.24 -16.64 1.21
N VAL A 746 -6.92 -17.67 0.42
CA VAL A 746 -7.86 -18.73 0.05
C VAL A 746 -8.31 -19.50 1.30
N ASN A 747 -7.39 -19.84 2.20
CA ASN A 747 -7.72 -20.54 3.45
C ASN A 747 -8.67 -19.71 4.33
N GLN A 748 -8.38 -18.42 4.51
CA GLN A 748 -9.21 -17.53 5.32
C GLN A 748 -10.58 -17.29 4.67
N ALA A 749 -10.63 -17.14 3.35
CA ALA A 749 -11.88 -16.98 2.60
C ALA A 749 -12.79 -18.20 2.76
N GLN A 750 -12.24 -19.41 2.61
CA GLN A 750 -12.99 -20.65 2.83
C GLN A 750 -13.45 -20.80 4.29
N ALA A 751 -12.58 -20.49 5.26
CA ALA A 751 -12.93 -20.54 6.68
C ALA A 751 -14.05 -19.55 7.04
N ALA A 752 -14.09 -18.39 6.37
CA ALA A 752 -15.15 -17.39 6.52
C ALA A 752 -16.40 -17.69 5.66
N GLY A 753 -16.43 -18.79 4.92
CA GLY A 753 -17.57 -19.19 4.09
C GLY A 753 -17.76 -18.36 2.82
N LEU A 754 -16.73 -17.65 2.34
CA LEU A 754 -16.80 -16.94 1.06
C LEU A 754 -16.85 -17.95 -0.09
N THR A 755 -17.75 -17.70 -1.04
CA THR A 755 -17.84 -18.50 -2.26
C THR A 755 -16.98 -17.89 -3.34
N LEU A 756 -15.80 -18.47 -3.57
CA LEU A 756 -14.89 -18.12 -4.67
C LEU A 756 -15.20 -19.04 -5.87
N VAL A 757 -15.51 -18.46 -7.03
CA VAL A 757 -15.97 -19.24 -8.21
C VAL A 757 -14.92 -19.37 -9.31
N ALA A 758 -13.96 -18.44 -9.37
CA ALA A 758 -12.85 -18.48 -10.30
C ALA A 758 -11.72 -17.56 -9.87
N ASN A 759 -10.51 -17.83 -10.36
CA ASN A 759 -9.37 -16.93 -10.27
C ASN A 759 -8.76 -16.62 -11.65
N LEU A 760 -8.48 -15.35 -11.91
CA LEU A 760 -7.63 -14.90 -13.01
C LEU A 760 -6.38 -14.25 -12.42
N ASN A 761 -5.23 -14.91 -12.54
CA ASN A 761 -3.96 -14.34 -12.10
C ASN A 761 -3.32 -13.52 -13.22
N VAL A 762 -2.75 -12.38 -12.88
CA VAL A 762 -2.15 -11.40 -13.81
C VAL A 762 -0.74 -11.05 -13.33
N ASP A 763 0.09 -12.07 -13.28
CA ASP A 763 1.48 -11.97 -12.83
C ASP A 763 2.46 -11.68 -13.99
N MET A 764 3.38 -10.76 -13.77
CA MET A 764 4.47 -10.35 -14.67
C MET A 764 4.09 -10.39 -16.17
N PRO A 765 3.04 -9.66 -16.62
CA PRO A 765 2.78 -9.56 -18.05
C PRO A 765 4.00 -8.92 -18.74
N ILE A 766 4.60 -9.62 -19.71
CA ILE A 766 5.77 -9.09 -20.43
C ILE A 766 5.28 -8.03 -21.41
N LEU A 767 5.49 -6.77 -21.04
CA LEU A 767 4.94 -5.59 -21.72
C LEU A 767 6.02 -4.70 -22.36
N THR A 768 7.20 -5.25 -22.68
CA THR A 768 8.30 -4.54 -23.35
C THR A 768 8.20 -4.54 -24.88
N TYR A 769 7.06 -4.94 -25.42
CA TYR A 769 6.78 -5.00 -26.86
C TYR A 769 5.28 -4.84 -27.14
N ASP A 770 4.92 -4.49 -28.38
CA ASP A 770 3.51 -4.35 -28.81
C ASP A 770 2.93 -5.74 -29.12
N PHE A 771 2.43 -6.43 -28.09
CA PHE A 771 1.92 -7.81 -28.22
C PHE A 771 0.75 -7.90 -29.19
N LEU A 772 0.66 -9.00 -29.94
CA LEU A 772 -0.50 -9.30 -30.78
C LEU A 772 -1.50 -10.16 -30.02
N ASP A 773 -1.00 -11.21 -29.39
CA ASP A 773 -1.72 -12.29 -28.76
C ASP A 773 -1.47 -12.36 -27.25
N VAL A 774 -2.30 -13.11 -26.54
CA VAL A 774 -2.15 -13.43 -25.11
C VAL A 774 -2.07 -14.94 -24.91
N CYS A 775 -1.52 -15.36 -23.77
CA CYS A 775 -1.52 -16.76 -23.34
C CYS A 775 -2.24 -16.84 -22.00
N ALA A 776 -3.29 -17.67 -21.93
CA ALA A 776 -4.00 -17.96 -20.70
C ALA A 776 -3.59 -19.37 -20.23
N PHE A 777 -2.52 -19.46 -19.44
CA PHE A 777 -2.03 -20.72 -18.91
C PHE A 777 -3.12 -21.39 -18.04
N GLY A 778 -3.39 -22.67 -18.29
CA GLY A 778 -4.41 -23.46 -17.60
C GLY A 778 -5.85 -23.25 -18.10
N ALA A 779 -6.05 -22.42 -19.13
CA ALA A 779 -7.36 -22.22 -19.76
C ALA A 779 -7.99 -23.54 -20.25
N GLU A 780 -7.17 -24.50 -20.67
CA GLU A 780 -7.60 -25.81 -21.13
C GLU A 780 -8.26 -26.66 -20.05
N HIS A 781 -8.04 -26.37 -18.76
CA HIS A 781 -8.49 -27.22 -17.66
C HIS A 781 -9.96 -27.04 -17.25
N SER A 782 -10.56 -25.90 -17.58
CA SER A 782 -11.92 -25.54 -17.13
C SER A 782 -12.74 -24.87 -18.23
N SER A 783 -14.04 -24.74 -18.01
CA SER A 783 -14.94 -23.99 -18.91
C SER A 783 -14.59 -22.49 -18.99
N MET A 784 -13.75 -21.98 -18.09
CA MET A 784 -13.28 -20.60 -18.13
C MET A 784 -12.45 -20.32 -19.39
N GLY A 785 -11.69 -21.28 -19.91
CA GLY A 785 -10.82 -21.05 -21.07
C GLY A 785 -11.59 -20.67 -22.34
N GLU A 786 -12.75 -21.28 -22.57
CA GLU A 786 -13.60 -20.97 -23.73
C GLU A 786 -14.13 -19.53 -23.64
N LEU A 787 -14.50 -19.09 -22.44
CA LEU A 787 -14.91 -17.71 -22.18
C LEU A 787 -13.76 -16.73 -22.42
N LEU A 788 -12.58 -16.99 -21.84
CA LEU A 788 -11.41 -16.12 -22.02
C LEU A 788 -11.02 -16.01 -23.50
N LEU A 789 -11.05 -17.11 -24.24
CA LEU A 789 -10.80 -17.14 -25.68
C LEU A 789 -11.83 -16.29 -26.45
N SER A 790 -13.12 -16.44 -26.14
CA SER A 790 -14.19 -15.69 -26.79
C SER A 790 -14.05 -14.17 -26.56
N VAL A 791 -13.71 -13.76 -25.33
CA VAL A 791 -13.52 -12.34 -24.99
C VAL A 791 -12.28 -11.78 -25.69
N ALA A 792 -11.18 -12.52 -25.69
CA ALA A 792 -9.97 -12.07 -26.40
C ALA A 792 -10.24 -11.87 -27.89
N GLN A 793 -10.96 -12.81 -28.53
CA GLN A 793 -11.35 -12.70 -29.94
C GLN A 793 -12.24 -11.49 -30.21
N SER A 794 -13.23 -11.19 -29.35
CA SER A 794 -14.10 -10.02 -29.53
C SER A 794 -13.35 -8.68 -29.39
N HIS A 795 -12.20 -8.69 -28.72
CA HIS A 795 -11.27 -7.55 -28.61
C HIS A 795 -10.14 -7.57 -29.66
N GLY A 796 -10.19 -8.48 -30.65
CA GLY A 796 -9.17 -8.60 -31.68
C GLY A 796 -7.79 -9.04 -31.15
N VAL A 797 -7.78 -9.78 -30.04
CA VAL A 797 -6.58 -10.33 -29.40
C VAL A 797 -6.62 -11.86 -29.53
N PRO A 798 -5.79 -12.48 -30.38
CA PRO A 798 -5.71 -13.93 -30.42
C PRO A 798 -5.22 -14.51 -29.09
N VAL A 799 -5.66 -15.72 -28.74
CA VAL A 799 -5.08 -16.48 -27.61
C VAL A 799 -4.22 -17.60 -28.19
N SER A 800 -2.96 -17.62 -27.77
CA SER A 800 -2.01 -18.67 -28.09
C SER A 800 -1.99 -19.75 -27.03
N LEU A 801 -1.63 -20.98 -27.44
CA LEU A 801 -1.31 -22.07 -26.53
C LEU A 801 -0.03 -21.76 -25.75
N ASP A 802 0.17 -22.45 -24.62
CA ASP A 802 1.43 -22.38 -23.88
C ASP A 802 2.60 -22.74 -24.82
N PRO A 803 3.54 -21.82 -25.07
CA PRO A 803 4.64 -22.07 -25.98
C PRO A 803 5.74 -22.98 -25.40
N LYS A 804 5.77 -23.16 -24.07
CA LYS A 804 6.78 -23.94 -23.34
C LYS A 804 6.11 -24.76 -22.22
N PRO A 805 5.20 -25.70 -22.54
CA PRO A 805 4.44 -26.46 -21.54
C PRO A 805 5.34 -27.27 -20.59
N GLU A 806 6.54 -27.64 -21.04
CA GLU A 806 7.56 -28.32 -20.23
C GLU A 806 8.06 -27.48 -19.04
N ARG A 807 7.91 -26.14 -19.12
CA ARG A 807 8.27 -25.21 -18.02
C ARG A 807 7.20 -25.08 -16.95
N ARG A 808 6.00 -25.65 -17.20
CA ARG A 808 4.95 -25.85 -16.20
C ARG A 808 4.55 -24.56 -15.48
N ARG A 809 4.35 -23.46 -16.23
CA ARG A 809 4.12 -22.13 -15.65
C ARG A 809 2.80 -22.04 -14.87
N PHE A 810 1.80 -22.82 -15.26
CA PHE A 810 0.48 -22.79 -14.62
C PHE A 810 0.50 -23.09 -13.11
N THR A 811 1.43 -23.89 -12.60
CA THR A 811 1.50 -24.25 -11.18
C THR A 811 2.52 -23.42 -10.37
N ARG A 812 2.99 -22.29 -10.91
CA ARG A 812 4.16 -21.54 -10.39
C ARG A 812 3.89 -20.15 -9.84
N SER A 813 2.62 -19.71 -9.81
CA SER A 813 2.22 -18.41 -9.25
C SER A 813 0.88 -18.56 -8.50
N ASP A 814 0.32 -17.46 -8.01
CA ASP A 814 -0.78 -17.40 -7.05
C ASP A 814 -2.05 -18.16 -7.45
N GLN A 815 -2.32 -18.33 -8.75
CA GLN A 815 -3.45 -19.14 -9.24
C GLN A 815 -3.46 -20.55 -8.64
N TYR A 816 -2.28 -21.11 -8.36
CA TYR A 816 -2.16 -22.47 -7.90
C TYR A 816 -2.71 -22.67 -6.48
N SER A 817 -2.74 -21.62 -5.66
CA SER A 817 -3.43 -21.64 -4.35
C SER A 817 -4.93 -21.89 -4.51
N PHE A 818 -5.54 -21.33 -5.56
CA PHE A 818 -6.96 -21.55 -5.90
C PHE A 818 -7.20 -22.94 -6.48
N VAL A 819 -6.31 -23.41 -7.36
CA VAL A 819 -6.38 -24.77 -7.93
C VAL A 819 -6.36 -25.84 -6.82
N LYS A 820 -5.44 -25.73 -5.85
CA LYS A 820 -5.37 -26.64 -4.70
C LYS A 820 -6.62 -26.61 -3.82
N ALA A 821 -7.36 -25.50 -3.85
CA ALA A 821 -8.62 -25.34 -3.14
C ALA A 821 -9.85 -25.77 -3.98
N GLY A 822 -9.63 -26.34 -5.17
CA GLY A 822 -10.67 -26.82 -6.07
C GLY A 822 -11.34 -25.74 -6.92
N ILE A 823 -10.81 -24.51 -6.90
CA ILE A 823 -11.37 -23.37 -7.63
C ILE A 823 -10.71 -23.28 -9.01
N PRO A 824 -11.49 -23.26 -10.11
CA PRO A 824 -10.94 -23.05 -11.45
C PRO A 824 -10.14 -21.76 -11.55
N ALA A 825 -8.94 -21.85 -12.11
CA ALA A 825 -8.04 -20.70 -12.22
C ALA A 825 -7.29 -20.70 -13.56
N ALA A 826 -6.88 -19.51 -14.01
CA ALA A 826 -6.03 -19.31 -15.17
C ALA A 826 -5.02 -18.20 -14.88
N PHE A 827 -3.87 -18.28 -15.54
CA PHE A 827 -2.83 -17.27 -15.47
C PHE A 827 -2.69 -16.57 -16.82
N LEU A 828 -3.00 -15.28 -16.88
CA LEU A 828 -2.98 -14.47 -18.09
C LEU A 828 -1.63 -13.76 -18.24
N ASN A 829 -0.99 -13.95 -19.39
CA ASN A 829 0.21 -13.24 -19.80
C ASN A 829 0.10 -12.84 -21.28
N THR A 830 1.03 -12.03 -21.78
CA THR A 830 1.15 -11.79 -23.22
C THR A 830 1.52 -13.08 -23.96
N GLY A 831 1.40 -13.13 -25.29
CA GLY A 831 1.79 -14.26 -26.13
C GLY A 831 3.24 -14.17 -26.61
N LEU A 832 3.55 -14.72 -27.79
CA LEU A 832 4.89 -14.60 -28.41
C LEU A 832 4.90 -13.69 -29.64
N HIS A 833 3.73 -13.35 -30.16
CA HIS A 833 3.60 -12.58 -31.40
C HIS A 833 3.43 -11.10 -31.10
N SER A 834 3.84 -10.27 -32.06
CA SER A 834 3.76 -8.81 -31.96
C SER A 834 3.04 -8.23 -33.18
N ARG A 835 2.40 -7.08 -32.98
CA ARG A 835 1.69 -6.34 -34.04
C ARG A 835 2.63 -5.55 -34.93
N SER A 836 3.79 -5.17 -34.41
CA SER A 836 4.73 -4.26 -35.08
C SER A 836 5.98 -4.96 -35.59
N GLU A 837 6.45 -6.02 -34.92
CA GLU A 837 7.74 -6.63 -35.27
C GLU A 837 7.78 -8.16 -35.06
N GLN A 838 8.11 -8.92 -36.10
CA GLN A 838 8.20 -10.37 -36.02
C GLN A 838 9.28 -10.83 -35.02
N GLY A 839 8.92 -11.76 -34.14
CA GLY A 839 9.81 -12.33 -33.13
C GLY A 839 10.09 -11.44 -31.92
N ALA A 840 9.53 -10.23 -31.85
CA ALA A 840 9.74 -9.32 -30.72
C ALA A 840 9.28 -9.93 -29.39
N GLY A 841 8.14 -10.62 -29.35
CA GLY A 841 7.66 -11.26 -28.11
C GLY A 841 8.57 -12.38 -27.62
N GLN A 842 9.13 -13.19 -28.52
CA GLN A 842 10.12 -14.21 -28.15
C GLN A 842 11.40 -13.59 -27.59
N ARG A 843 11.94 -12.56 -28.27
CA ARG A 843 13.13 -11.84 -27.80
C ARG A 843 12.90 -11.17 -26.45
N ALA A 844 11.76 -10.49 -26.28
CA ALA A 844 11.40 -9.85 -25.02
C ALA A 844 11.36 -10.87 -23.87
N ARG A 845 10.73 -12.03 -24.08
CA ARG A 845 10.72 -13.09 -23.05
C ARG A 845 12.09 -13.64 -22.74
N ASP A 846 12.89 -13.98 -23.76
CA ASP A 846 14.22 -14.54 -23.54
C ASP A 846 15.14 -13.52 -22.86
N GLU A 847 15.01 -12.24 -23.19
CA GLU A 847 15.74 -11.15 -22.53
C GLU A 847 15.37 -11.03 -21.05
N ILE A 848 14.07 -10.95 -20.72
CA ILE A 848 13.65 -10.89 -19.33
C ILE A 848 14.12 -12.12 -18.57
N GLU A 849 13.85 -13.32 -19.08
CA GLU A 849 14.21 -14.57 -18.39
C GLU A 849 15.72 -14.74 -18.19
N SER A 850 16.55 -14.31 -19.14
CA SER A 850 18.01 -14.50 -19.07
C SER A 850 18.72 -13.37 -18.32
N LYS A 851 18.23 -12.13 -18.39
CA LYS A 851 18.95 -10.92 -17.94
C LYS A 851 18.30 -10.13 -16.82
N HIS A 852 16.98 -10.22 -16.63
CA HIS A 852 16.26 -9.29 -15.72
C HIS A 852 15.46 -10.00 -14.62
N TYR A 853 14.89 -11.16 -14.91
CA TYR A 853 14.09 -11.93 -13.95
C TYR A 853 14.87 -12.20 -12.65
N HIS A 854 14.31 -11.78 -11.52
CA HIS A 854 14.91 -11.90 -10.18
C HIS A 854 16.30 -11.26 -10.08
N ARG A 855 16.52 -10.14 -10.79
CA ARG A 855 17.79 -9.39 -10.81
C ARG A 855 17.51 -7.91 -10.59
N VAL A 856 18.52 -7.19 -10.12
CA VAL A 856 18.46 -5.74 -9.88
C VAL A 856 18.14 -4.94 -11.16
N SER A 857 18.43 -5.51 -12.34
CA SER A 857 18.11 -4.93 -13.64
C SER A 857 16.64 -5.03 -14.05
N ASP A 858 15.76 -5.61 -13.23
CA ASP A 858 14.30 -5.47 -13.39
C ASP A 858 13.83 -4.18 -12.71
N ASP A 859 14.14 -3.04 -13.33
CA ASP A 859 13.87 -1.70 -12.82
C ASP A 859 13.02 -0.88 -13.81
N SER A 860 12.67 0.34 -13.41
CA SER A 860 11.84 1.25 -14.22
C SER A 860 12.50 1.74 -15.52
N THR A 861 13.79 1.43 -15.76
CA THR A 861 14.51 1.79 -16.99
C THR A 861 14.23 0.81 -18.13
N LEU A 862 13.63 -0.35 -17.83
CA LEU A 862 13.17 -1.28 -18.85
C LEU A 862 12.23 -0.58 -19.85
N PRO A 863 12.32 -0.91 -21.15
CA PRO A 863 11.52 -0.26 -22.19
C PRO A 863 10.08 -0.79 -22.20
N ILE A 864 9.34 -0.56 -21.12
CA ILE A 864 7.93 -0.96 -20.99
C ILE A 864 7.08 -0.14 -21.96
N ASN A 865 6.35 -0.83 -22.82
CA ASN A 865 5.36 -0.26 -23.72
C ASN A 865 4.04 -0.06 -22.96
N TYR A 866 3.82 1.14 -22.45
CA TYR A 866 2.64 1.47 -21.64
C TYR A 866 1.32 1.51 -22.44
N ASP A 867 1.37 1.71 -23.76
CA ASP A 867 0.18 1.58 -24.61
C ASP A 867 -0.24 0.11 -24.73
N ALA A 868 0.75 -0.80 -24.85
CA ALA A 868 0.50 -2.22 -24.76
C ALA A 868 -0.06 -2.59 -23.36
N ALA A 869 0.51 -2.04 -22.29
CA ALA A 869 0.02 -2.24 -20.94
C ALA A 869 -1.45 -1.81 -20.76
N ALA A 870 -1.84 -0.65 -21.33
CA ALA A 870 -3.21 -0.18 -21.34
C ALA A 870 -4.14 -1.15 -22.09
N ARG A 871 -3.76 -1.59 -23.29
CA ARG A 871 -4.54 -2.60 -24.04
C ARG A 871 -4.69 -3.92 -23.27
N PHE A 872 -3.66 -4.32 -22.53
CA PHE A 872 -3.70 -5.51 -21.70
C PHE A 872 -4.64 -5.34 -20.48
N ALA A 873 -4.67 -4.15 -19.87
CA ALA A 873 -5.60 -3.81 -18.79
C ALA A 873 -7.05 -3.75 -19.26
N ASP A 874 -7.32 -3.18 -20.43
CA ASP A 874 -8.65 -3.20 -21.06
C ASP A 874 -9.16 -4.64 -21.27
N LEU A 875 -8.30 -5.51 -21.83
CA LEU A 875 -8.63 -6.91 -22.03
C LEU A 875 -8.88 -7.63 -20.70
N THR A 876 -8.05 -7.39 -19.70
CA THR A 876 -8.20 -7.96 -18.35
C THR A 876 -9.53 -7.53 -17.73
N ALA A 877 -9.90 -6.25 -17.83
CA ALA A 877 -11.18 -5.75 -17.35
C ALA A 877 -12.37 -6.44 -18.05
N ALA A 878 -12.33 -6.57 -19.37
CA ALA A 878 -13.36 -7.25 -20.14
C ALA A 878 -13.51 -8.72 -19.74
N MET A 879 -12.41 -9.45 -19.60
CA MET A 879 -12.41 -10.85 -19.17
C MET A 879 -13.04 -11.03 -17.78
N LEU A 880 -12.72 -10.14 -16.84
CA LEU A 880 -13.28 -10.18 -15.48
C LEU A 880 -14.78 -9.88 -15.46
N VAL A 881 -15.25 -8.91 -16.24
CA VAL A 881 -16.68 -8.56 -16.34
C VAL A 881 -17.47 -9.74 -16.91
N GLU A 882 -16.99 -10.34 -18.01
CA GLU A 882 -17.65 -11.48 -18.64
C GLU A 882 -17.65 -12.72 -17.73
N LEU A 883 -16.52 -12.99 -17.06
CA LEU A 883 -16.43 -14.07 -16.09
C LEU A 883 -17.36 -13.85 -14.89
N ALA A 884 -17.59 -12.61 -14.46
CA ALA A 884 -18.54 -12.29 -13.40
C ALA A 884 -20.02 -12.38 -13.87
N ASN A 885 -20.28 -12.23 -15.17
CA ASN A 885 -21.63 -12.22 -15.76
C ASN A 885 -22.11 -13.58 -16.28
N THR A 886 -21.21 -14.54 -16.48
CA THR A 886 -21.56 -15.89 -16.99
C THR A 886 -22.72 -16.53 -16.19
N PRO A 887 -23.69 -17.20 -16.83
CA PRO A 887 -24.84 -17.74 -16.12
C PRO A 887 -24.47 -18.84 -15.11
N THR A 888 -23.45 -19.65 -15.41
CA THR A 888 -23.03 -20.79 -14.60
C THR A 888 -21.62 -20.61 -14.08
N ARG A 889 -21.36 -21.08 -12.85
CA ARG A 889 -19.99 -21.09 -12.30
C ARG A 889 -19.04 -21.81 -13.28
N PRO A 890 -17.80 -21.34 -13.44
CA PRO A 890 -16.78 -22.11 -14.13
C PRO A 890 -16.61 -23.49 -13.50
N GLN A 891 -16.43 -24.52 -14.34
CA GLN A 891 -16.28 -25.91 -13.90
C GLN A 891 -15.04 -26.52 -14.52
N TRP A 892 -14.41 -27.42 -13.78
CA TRP A 892 -13.35 -28.29 -14.32
C TRP A 892 -13.91 -29.16 -15.45
N LYS A 893 -13.11 -29.36 -16.51
CA LYS A 893 -13.52 -30.28 -17.58
C LYS A 893 -13.52 -31.73 -17.07
N PRO A 894 -14.43 -32.58 -17.58
CA PRO A 894 -14.42 -34.01 -17.24
C PRO A 894 -13.06 -34.66 -17.52
N GLY A 895 -12.58 -35.51 -16.60
CA GLY A 895 -11.28 -36.18 -16.72
C GLY A 895 -10.06 -35.27 -16.50
N ASN A 896 -10.26 -34.01 -16.10
CA ASN A 896 -9.15 -33.11 -15.82
C ASN A 896 -8.46 -33.47 -14.50
N PHE A 897 -7.13 -33.61 -14.54
CA PHE A 897 -6.31 -33.96 -13.38
C PHE A 897 -6.57 -33.10 -12.14
N PHE A 898 -6.64 -31.77 -12.28
CA PHE A 898 -6.88 -30.89 -11.14
C PHE A 898 -8.32 -30.98 -10.63
N GLY A 899 -9.29 -31.12 -11.53
CA GLY A 899 -10.69 -31.37 -11.16
C GLY A 899 -10.88 -32.66 -10.37
N GLU A 900 -10.20 -33.73 -10.77
CA GLU A 900 -10.25 -35.02 -10.06
C GLU A 900 -9.51 -34.98 -8.72
N THR A 901 -8.37 -34.29 -8.67
CA THR A 901 -7.50 -34.20 -7.49
C THR A 901 -8.06 -33.25 -6.43
N PHE A 902 -8.62 -32.11 -6.84
CA PHE A 902 -9.01 -31.02 -5.92
C PHE A 902 -10.48 -30.59 -6.03
N GLY A 903 -11.18 -30.87 -7.14
CA GLY A 903 -12.49 -30.28 -7.45
C GLY A 903 -13.70 -30.84 -6.68
N ARG A 904 -13.52 -31.82 -5.79
CA ARG A 904 -14.63 -32.44 -5.05
C ARG A 904 -15.08 -31.57 -3.87
N GLY A 905 -15.89 -30.55 -4.18
CA GLY A 905 -16.61 -29.72 -3.20
C GLY A 905 -17.88 -29.05 -3.72
N ALA A 906 -18.22 -29.20 -5.01
CA ALA A 906 -19.34 -28.49 -5.64
C ALA A 906 -20.63 -29.33 -5.83
N SER A 907 -20.59 -30.66 -5.68
CA SER A 907 -21.78 -31.50 -5.71
C SER A 907 -22.24 -31.82 -4.29
N ARG A 908 -23.12 -30.98 -3.73
CA ARG A 908 -24.07 -31.44 -2.72
C ARG A 908 -25.23 -32.10 -3.46
N ASP A 909 -25.07 -33.39 -3.74
CA ASP A 909 -26.17 -34.34 -3.89
C ASP A 909 -25.72 -35.66 -3.23
N ASP A 910 -26.68 -36.31 -2.60
CA ASP A 910 -26.55 -37.22 -1.46
C ASP A 910 -25.81 -38.55 -1.68
N GLY A 911 -25.28 -39.10 -0.58
CA GLY A 911 -25.16 -40.54 -0.35
C GLY A 911 -23.80 -41.20 -0.65
N ASP A 912 -23.16 -41.71 0.41
CA ASP A 912 -22.10 -42.73 0.41
C ASP A 912 -20.74 -42.41 -0.26
N ASP A 913 -19.75 -42.02 0.57
CA ASP A 913 -18.42 -42.66 0.62
C ASP A 913 -17.55 -41.99 1.71
N GLU A 914 -17.61 -42.49 2.95
CA GLU A 914 -16.82 -41.98 4.10
C GLU A 914 -15.36 -42.49 4.14
N GLN A 915 -14.86 -43.14 3.08
CA GLN A 915 -13.58 -43.88 3.13
C GLN A 915 -12.60 -43.67 1.96
N ARG A 916 -12.52 -42.45 1.40
CA ARG A 916 -11.40 -42.09 0.49
C ARG A 916 -10.52 -41.02 1.12
N MET A 917 -9.27 -41.40 1.42
CA MET A 917 -8.27 -40.57 2.07
C MET A 917 -8.15 -39.19 1.41
N ARG A 918 -8.30 -38.13 2.22
CA ARG A 918 -8.00 -36.74 1.84
C ARG A 918 -6.49 -36.57 1.72
N ILE A 919 -5.92 -36.87 0.56
CA ILE A 919 -4.50 -36.61 0.26
C ILE A 919 -4.48 -35.50 -0.81
N GLY A 920 -4.57 -34.24 -0.38
CA GLY A 920 -4.50 -33.09 -1.31
C GLY A 920 -5.25 -31.84 -0.86
N ALA A 921 -6.27 -31.96 -0.01
CA ALA A 921 -6.99 -30.82 0.54
C ALA A 921 -6.32 -30.28 1.82
N TRP A 922 -6.35 -28.96 2.03
CA TRP A 922 -5.99 -28.34 3.31
C TRP A 922 -6.77 -29.03 4.45
N PRO A 923 -6.16 -29.33 5.61
CA PRO A 923 -6.96 -29.72 6.76
C PRO A 923 -7.96 -28.60 7.06
N PRO A 924 -9.26 -28.92 7.31
CA PRO A 924 -10.23 -27.90 7.67
C PRO A 924 -9.77 -27.18 8.95
N ALA A 925 -9.93 -25.85 8.98
CA ALA A 925 -9.65 -25.06 10.17
C ALA A 925 -10.45 -25.61 11.37
N PRO A 926 -9.85 -25.69 12.58
CA PRO A 926 -10.58 -26.12 13.75
C PRO A 926 -11.75 -25.17 14.01
N ALA A 927 -12.96 -25.73 14.13
CA ALA A 927 -14.16 -24.97 14.43
C ALA A 927 -13.95 -24.19 15.74
N VAL A 928 -14.00 -22.85 15.66
CA VAL A 928 -14.09 -22.00 16.84
C VAL A 928 -15.45 -22.25 17.47
N ARG A 929 -15.51 -23.15 18.45
CA ARG A 929 -16.70 -23.29 19.30
C ARG A 929 -16.77 -22.04 20.16
N GLY A 930 -17.80 -21.22 19.90
CA GLY A 930 -18.08 -20.02 20.67
C GLY A 930 -18.24 -20.32 22.15
N LYS A 931 -17.72 -19.40 22.97
CA LYS A 931 -18.32 -19.03 24.25
C LYS A 931 -18.79 -17.60 24.13
#